data_AF-A0A1V6FSL1-F1
#
_entry.id   AF-A0A1V6FSL1-F1
#
_cell.length_a   1.000
_cell.length_b   1.000
_cell.length_c   1.000
_cell.angle_alpha   90.00
_cell.angle_beta   90.00
_cell.angle_gamma   90.00
#
_symmetry.space_group_name_H-M   'P 1'
#
loop_
_entity.id
_entity.type
_entity.pdbx_description
1 polymer ?
#
loop_
_entity_poly.entity_id
_entity_poly.type
_entity_poly.pdbx_seq_one_letter_code
_entity_poly.pdbx_strand_id
1 'polypeptide(L)'
;MQPCQTSIAALILMAAASSSAFARMTPGMIKASKVEYPATLTYAASNPQGYPRVFHTAEDIRARRQECATSPMLTSFLEGRLRQAATVMDMDDDQLRALVPPVGQPVVYGLGMSLDPHNTVLRWAGYRNPRCVLGKDDVVYPNETHPDDGSGWSGPDGQKCYFRARAAGFAYQWLEIQLAALADCYALTGEQRYAHAAAVLLDAIAPSYAADVRGPLDYPIAKGDEACGGRLNRPYFQVARALMYYVWCFEAIMPSGELGKPSLTAPGYTMFDNVAKNLLFNGGIYCLGFALDGTQLHNGHADYVRGNASVGIALGIPEMVEPLLDKTQGLRAMLDVNIDRDGFYSESSHSYSQHTFSMYMDLADMLDAAARQGIPGAEPLYDDPAFFNPLFRYFDRAEVGGRIPANGDCGHDTLVTSPTNLRAPVTGKSTKNAALDQQLKDAWYLWSRVRKPENKQRCAEFLRAAYGDNPDVPALASLLYRISQKDVEALAATPPAPADYFAGKSVLYGGKGHAILRGGTPSASHGLQLLFGALRAHGQAECLSWLFYNLGAEWSYDPGYFNTHYRFGWTSVSVAHQQVTFNAKSAAPSGSGEILAWQPDGSAQYVLAKHPYSYVQEGTIRNERLLGQADAPDGSLDYWIDISIAQGGEFRDDSFHSVMARVETQLELTPMDQFALGGDRFKGQYFLPDYRLSGETDKGFYWAPEGHGYNLLVKPAKAIVSDTSTQRFRFTKAIFAGQASLRQAITVDFPGEPNREYYRAESMPVRGADSVSYILRRDHGADVSVFAKVIHFADEDAAGSKVLAVKTIPVEPGGQGVRAYMIELSDGRRDCWFIGDGAAHTFHGLQSSAQVAVWRYQADGSLGEHHSSGAAVAGRISDVLEKNGKIQLTVQWDEGAADAAQAAKALITYGSERPSSWAIDSIQGDVITLNATKTHLGRLEFTPIGENTYTLRPESSFFYNRGGSLDDTSFQGRHIVDEAGNVVAKGVAYCGGTNGLLTVTVSEQIPKGFYTISELAKGDAFKVLINR
;
A
#
# COMPACT_ATOMS: atom_id res chain seq x y z
N MET A 1 -75.50 26.69 16.30
CA MET A 1 -74.37 27.06 17.16
C MET A 1 -73.52 25.81 17.37
N GLN A 2 -72.44 25.66 16.59
CA GLN A 2 -71.42 24.62 16.77
C GLN A 2 -70.18 25.28 17.38
N PRO A 3 -69.60 24.78 18.48
CA PRO A 3 -68.25 25.13 18.87
C PRO A 3 -67.25 24.18 18.19
N CYS A 4 -66.22 24.79 17.63
CA CYS A 4 -65.14 24.18 16.88
C CYS A 4 -64.28 23.29 17.79
N GLN A 5 -64.21 21.99 17.51
CA GLN A 5 -63.17 21.10 18.04
C GLN A 5 -62.09 20.95 16.95
N THR A 6 -61.03 21.76 17.04
CA THR A 6 -59.78 21.50 16.33
C THR A 6 -59.11 20.30 17.00
N SER A 7 -59.04 19.18 16.28
CA SER A 7 -58.44 17.94 16.77
C SER A 7 -56.92 18.07 16.90
N ILE A 8 -56.36 17.26 17.80
CA ILE A 8 -54.93 17.08 18.08
C ILE A 8 -54.09 16.81 16.80
N ALA A 9 -54.72 16.41 15.69
CA ALA A 9 -54.06 16.25 14.39
C ALA A 9 -53.54 17.59 13.81
N ALA A 10 -54.19 18.72 14.11
CA ALA A 10 -53.73 20.04 13.65
C ALA A 10 -52.51 20.55 14.43
N LEU A 11 -52.34 20.15 15.69
CA LEU A 11 -51.14 20.46 16.47
C LEU A 11 -49.94 19.57 16.08
N ILE A 12 -50.19 18.32 15.68
CA ILE A 12 -49.15 17.45 15.12
C ILE A 12 -48.72 17.92 13.72
N LEU A 13 -49.64 18.44 12.90
CA LEU A 13 -49.26 19.04 11.62
C LEU A 13 -48.56 20.41 11.76
N MET A 14 -48.82 21.20 12.81
CA MET A 14 -48.07 22.44 13.04
C MET A 14 -46.70 22.23 13.71
N ALA A 15 -46.51 21.14 14.47
CA ALA A 15 -45.17 20.68 14.86
C ALA A 15 -44.39 20.04 13.68
N ALA A 16 -45.09 19.67 12.59
CA ALA A 16 -44.52 19.23 11.32
C ALA A 16 -44.37 20.37 10.28
N ALA A 17 -44.67 21.61 10.64
CA ALA A 17 -44.50 22.78 9.76
C ALA A 17 -43.19 23.56 10.04
N SER A 18 -42.37 23.11 11.00
CA SER A 18 -40.99 23.55 11.19
C SER A 18 -39.95 22.60 10.55
N SER A 19 -40.39 21.55 9.86
CA SER A 19 -39.49 20.63 9.14
C SER A 19 -39.29 21.05 7.69
N SER A 20 -38.43 22.04 7.45
CA SER A 20 -37.72 22.14 6.18
C SER A 20 -36.62 21.08 6.14
N ALA A 21 -36.76 20.12 5.22
CA ALA A 21 -35.81 19.05 4.90
C ALA A 21 -35.56 18.03 6.03
N PHE A 22 -36.13 16.82 5.88
CA PHE A 22 -35.71 15.67 6.66
C PHE A 22 -34.23 15.37 6.34
N ALA A 23 -33.32 15.83 7.20
CA ALA A 23 -31.97 15.27 7.28
C ALA A 23 -32.12 13.77 7.57
N ARG A 24 -31.38 12.91 6.85
CA ARG A 24 -31.40 11.47 7.11
C ARG A 24 -30.72 11.20 8.44
N MET A 25 -31.48 11.15 9.53
CA MET A 25 -30.96 10.62 10.79
C MET A 25 -30.81 9.10 10.67
N THR A 26 -29.57 8.63 10.62
CA THR A 26 -29.23 7.21 10.64
C THR A 26 -29.42 6.60 12.04
N PRO A 27 -29.55 5.27 12.17
CA PRO A 27 -29.67 4.62 13.49
C PRO A 27 -28.52 4.96 14.46
N GLY A 28 -27.29 5.04 13.96
CA GLY A 28 -26.11 5.45 14.71
C GLY A 28 -26.20 6.90 15.19
N MET A 29 -26.63 7.83 14.33
CA MET A 29 -26.89 9.22 14.72
C MET A 29 -27.99 9.33 15.80
N ILE A 30 -29.05 8.53 15.71
CA ILE A 30 -30.11 8.47 16.74
C ILE A 30 -29.58 7.90 18.05
N LYS A 31 -28.68 6.90 18.00
CA LYS A 31 -28.05 6.36 19.21
C LYS A 31 -27.10 7.39 19.83
N ALA A 32 -26.28 8.05 19.02
CA ALA A 32 -25.36 9.10 19.47
C ALA A 32 -26.11 10.29 20.08
N SER A 33 -27.25 10.70 19.51
CA SER A 33 -28.04 11.84 20.03
C SER A 33 -28.64 11.62 21.42
N LYS A 34 -28.59 10.39 21.96
CA LYS A 34 -29.02 10.06 23.33
C LYS A 34 -27.92 10.24 24.37
N VAL A 35 -26.67 10.41 23.94
CA VAL A 35 -25.57 10.74 24.85
C VAL A 35 -25.73 12.22 25.22
N GLU A 36 -25.87 12.49 26.52
CA GLU A 36 -26.08 13.84 27.03
C GLU A 36 -24.76 14.45 27.51
N TYR A 37 -24.64 15.77 27.36
CA TYR A 37 -23.53 16.51 27.96
C TYR A 37 -23.70 16.52 29.49
N PRO A 38 -22.74 16.02 30.29
CA PRO A 38 -22.93 15.92 31.73
C PRO A 38 -23.09 17.30 32.37
N ALA A 39 -24.22 17.55 33.05
CA ALA A 39 -24.49 18.84 33.70
C ALA A 39 -23.47 19.19 34.81
N THR A 40 -22.76 18.19 35.32
CA THR A 40 -21.71 18.34 36.33
C THR A 40 -20.34 18.69 35.73
N LEU A 41 -20.17 18.56 34.41
CA LEU A 41 -18.92 18.85 33.72
C LEU A 41 -18.74 20.37 33.60
N THR A 42 -17.86 20.92 34.44
CA THR A 42 -17.50 22.34 34.48
C THR A 42 -15.99 22.47 34.63
N TYR A 43 -15.43 23.66 34.36
CA TYR A 43 -14.00 23.90 34.54
C TYR A 43 -13.53 23.53 35.95
N ALA A 44 -14.28 23.96 36.98
CA ALA A 44 -13.96 23.71 38.38
C ALA A 44 -13.99 22.22 38.75
N ALA A 45 -14.92 21.44 38.18
CA ALA A 45 -15.06 20.01 38.46
C ALA A 45 -14.03 19.13 37.70
N SER A 46 -13.39 19.67 36.66
CA SER A 46 -12.55 18.89 35.74
C SER A 46 -11.15 18.51 36.26
N ASN A 47 -10.71 19.05 37.41
CA ASN A 47 -9.32 19.01 37.90
C ASN A 47 -8.29 19.41 36.81
N PRO A 48 -8.14 20.71 36.50
CA PRO A 48 -7.31 21.17 35.39
C PRO A 48 -5.84 20.73 35.44
N GLN A 49 -5.29 20.46 36.62
CA GLN A 49 -3.89 20.00 36.78
C GLN A 49 -3.68 18.53 36.38
N GLY A 50 -4.77 17.78 36.19
CA GLY A 50 -4.74 16.40 35.70
C GLY A 50 -4.60 16.25 34.18
N TYR A 51 -4.59 17.36 33.42
CA TYR A 51 -4.47 17.37 31.97
C TYR A 51 -3.02 17.56 31.47
N PRO A 52 -2.69 17.08 30.26
CA PRO A 52 -3.53 16.32 29.31
C PRO A 52 -3.77 14.86 29.73
N ARG A 53 -4.77 14.20 29.12
CA ARG A 53 -5.19 12.83 29.44
C ARG A 53 -5.35 11.91 28.22
N VAL A 54 -5.44 12.44 26.99
CA VAL A 54 -5.64 11.61 25.77
C VAL A 54 -4.30 11.09 25.23
N PHE A 55 -3.51 11.94 24.57
CA PHE A 55 -2.30 11.51 23.86
C PHE A 55 -1.04 11.48 24.74
N HIS A 56 -1.06 12.31 25.77
CA HIS A 56 0.05 12.58 26.68
C HIS A 56 -0.49 12.66 28.10
N THR A 57 0.38 12.48 29.10
CA THR A 57 0.03 12.70 30.50
C THR A 57 0.53 14.06 30.99
N ALA A 58 -0.10 14.59 32.03
CA ALA A 58 0.38 15.79 32.74
C ALA A 58 1.83 15.64 33.25
N GLU A 59 2.25 14.41 33.58
CA GLU A 59 3.62 14.11 33.99
C GLU A 59 4.61 14.20 32.84
N ASP A 60 4.26 13.63 31.67
CA ASP A 60 5.09 13.72 30.46
C ASP A 60 5.37 15.19 30.10
N ILE A 61 4.33 16.04 30.11
CA ILE A 61 4.48 17.46 29.79
C ILE A 61 5.38 18.17 30.80
N ARG A 62 5.23 17.91 32.10
CA ARG A 62 6.10 18.49 33.13
C ARG A 62 7.55 18.05 32.96
N ALA A 63 7.80 16.78 32.69
CA ALA A 63 9.14 16.25 32.45
C ALA A 63 9.78 16.92 31.23
N ARG A 64 9.07 16.99 30.11
CA ARG A 64 9.58 17.61 28.88
C ARG A 64 9.81 19.11 29.00
N ARG A 65 8.95 19.82 29.74
CA ARG A 65 9.15 21.24 30.07
C ARG A 65 10.46 21.46 30.82
N GLN A 66 10.79 20.60 31.79
CA GLN A 66 12.03 20.69 32.55
C GLN A 66 13.26 20.39 31.68
N GLU A 67 13.16 19.42 30.78
CA GLU A 67 14.25 19.01 29.88
C GLU A 67 14.50 20.01 28.74
N CYS A 68 13.49 20.80 28.35
CA CYS A 68 13.50 21.67 27.18
C CYS A 68 14.75 22.55 27.08
N ALA A 69 15.15 23.18 28.19
CA ALA A 69 16.32 24.07 28.26
C ALA A 69 17.67 23.37 27.98
N THR A 70 17.71 22.05 28.09
CA THR A 70 18.94 21.24 27.93
C THR A 70 18.89 20.28 26.75
N SER A 71 17.73 20.13 26.11
CA SER A 71 17.54 19.25 24.95
C SER A 71 17.55 20.07 23.65
N PRO A 72 18.57 19.92 22.79
CA PRO A 72 18.62 20.59 21.49
C PRO A 72 17.41 20.27 20.61
N MET A 73 16.90 19.04 20.71
CA MET A 73 15.71 18.56 20.00
C MET A 73 14.46 19.35 20.40
N LEU A 74 14.18 19.46 21.71
CA LEU A 74 13.03 20.22 22.21
C LEU A 74 13.16 21.72 21.95
N THR A 75 14.39 22.25 22.07
CA THR A 75 14.67 23.66 21.77
C THR A 75 14.38 23.98 20.30
N SER A 76 14.92 23.19 19.36
CA SER A 76 14.67 23.36 17.93
C SER A 76 13.18 23.28 17.57
N PHE A 77 12.47 22.30 18.16
CA PHE A 77 11.02 22.18 17.97
C PHE A 77 10.27 23.41 18.50
N LEU A 78 10.58 23.84 19.73
CA LEU A 78 9.97 25.02 20.34
C LEU A 78 10.21 26.26 19.49
N GLU A 79 11.42 26.50 19.00
CA GLU A 79 11.72 27.62 18.10
C GLU A 79 10.85 27.59 16.83
N GLY A 80 10.62 26.41 16.26
CA GLY A 80 9.70 26.22 15.14
C GLY A 80 8.27 26.64 15.49
N ARG A 81 7.78 26.26 16.67
CA ARG A 81 6.45 26.63 17.16
C ARG A 81 6.33 28.11 17.49
N LEU A 82 7.36 28.70 18.10
CA LEU A 82 7.44 30.13 18.38
C LEU A 82 7.34 30.95 17.08
N ARG A 83 8.06 30.53 16.02
CA ARG A 83 7.94 31.18 14.69
C ARG A 83 6.54 31.07 14.10
N GLN A 84 5.87 29.92 14.28
CA GLN A 84 4.50 29.74 13.81
C GLN A 84 3.52 30.64 14.57
N ALA A 85 3.61 30.69 15.90
CA ALA A 85 2.72 31.45 16.77
C ALA A 85 3.01 32.96 16.80
N ALA A 86 4.20 33.40 16.37
CA ALA A 86 4.64 34.80 16.48
C ALA A 86 3.59 35.81 16.01
N THR A 87 2.90 35.50 14.91
CA THR A 87 1.88 36.38 14.32
C THR A 87 0.71 36.67 15.26
N VAL A 88 0.19 35.64 15.94
CA VAL A 88 -0.98 35.79 16.82
C VAL A 88 -0.60 36.38 18.18
N MET A 89 0.68 36.32 18.56
CA MET A 89 1.15 36.84 19.84
C MET A 89 1.20 38.37 19.91
N ASP A 90 1.22 39.04 18.76
CA ASP A 90 1.20 40.51 18.67
C ASP A 90 -0.23 41.09 18.64
N MET A 91 -1.25 40.23 18.71
CA MET A 91 -2.66 40.61 18.55
C MET A 91 -3.36 40.74 19.91
N ASP A 92 -4.29 41.70 20.00
CA ASP A 92 -5.27 41.74 21.09
C ASP A 92 -6.43 40.75 20.86
N ASP A 93 -7.27 40.57 21.87
CA ASP A 93 -8.38 39.61 21.81
C ASP A 93 -9.37 39.87 20.66
N ASP A 94 -9.65 41.14 20.33
CA ASP A 94 -10.61 41.47 19.27
C ASP A 94 -10.02 41.18 17.89
N GLN A 95 -8.72 41.45 17.72
CA GLN A 95 -7.96 41.05 16.54
C GLN A 95 -7.90 39.52 16.39
N LEU A 96 -7.70 38.78 17.48
CA LEU A 96 -7.74 37.32 17.47
C LEU A 96 -9.11 36.80 17.03
N ARG A 97 -10.19 37.31 17.60
CA ARG A 97 -11.57 36.94 17.21
C ARG A 97 -11.87 37.27 15.76
N ALA A 98 -11.36 38.39 15.24
CA ALA A 98 -11.56 38.81 13.86
C ALA A 98 -10.95 37.87 12.82
N LEU A 99 -9.99 37.01 13.20
CA LEU A 99 -9.44 35.96 12.32
C LEU A 99 -10.46 34.87 12.01
N VAL A 100 -11.33 34.52 12.96
CA VAL A 100 -12.27 33.39 12.85
C VAL A 100 -13.45 33.73 11.96
N PRO A 101 -13.72 33.01 10.86
CA PRO A 101 -14.86 33.25 9.98
C PRO A 101 -16.20 33.44 10.72
N PRO A 102 -17.06 34.38 10.26
CA PRO A 102 -18.37 34.58 10.87
C PRO A 102 -19.18 33.29 10.86
N VAL A 103 -20.00 33.09 11.89
CA VAL A 103 -20.90 31.94 12.02
C VAL A 103 -21.78 31.83 10.78
N GLY A 104 -21.86 30.64 10.17
CA GLY A 104 -22.66 30.39 8.98
C GLY A 104 -22.01 30.78 7.65
N GLN A 105 -20.79 31.31 7.65
CA GLN A 105 -20.06 31.63 6.42
C GLN A 105 -19.78 30.34 5.63
N PRO A 106 -20.23 30.23 4.35
CA PRO A 106 -19.90 29.08 3.53
C PRO A 106 -18.38 28.90 3.37
N VAL A 107 -17.93 27.65 3.21
CA VAL A 107 -16.50 27.31 3.18
C VAL A 107 -16.14 26.53 1.92
N VAL A 108 -15.01 26.84 1.29
CA VAL A 108 -14.39 26.06 0.21
C VAL A 108 -13.03 25.56 0.69
N TYR A 109 -12.83 24.24 0.68
CA TYR A 109 -11.65 23.60 1.22
C TYR A 109 -10.43 23.75 0.30
N GLY A 110 -10.60 23.58 -1.01
CA GLY A 110 -9.53 23.64 -2.01
C GLY A 110 -9.43 22.43 -2.93
N LEU A 111 -10.46 21.57 -2.98
CA LEU A 111 -10.55 20.38 -3.85
C LEU A 111 -11.25 20.67 -5.18
N GLY A 112 -11.70 21.92 -5.36
CA GLY A 112 -12.27 22.50 -6.58
C GLY A 112 -12.69 23.94 -6.28
N MET A 113 -13.30 24.64 -7.25
CA MET A 113 -13.90 25.96 -7.01
C MET A 113 -12.92 27.01 -6.44
N SER A 114 -11.63 26.89 -6.79
CA SER A 114 -10.53 27.63 -6.16
C SER A 114 -9.81 28.58 -7.13
N LEU A 115 -10.48 28.93 -8.22
CA LEU A 115 -9.93 29.77 -9.28
C LEU A 115 -10.52 31.18 -9.22
N ASP A 116 -9.72 32.14 -9.67
CA ASP A 116 -10.14 33.50 -9.96
C ASP A 116 -10.75 33.60 -11.39
N PRO A 117 -11.25 34.78 -11.81
CA PRO A 117 -11.81 34.96 -13.15
C PRO A 117 -10.84 34.66 -14.30
N HIS A 118 -9.53 34.66 -14.04
CA HIS A 118 -8.48 34.38 -15.00
C HIS A 118 -7.95 32.94 -14.90
N ASN A 119 -8.70 32.03 -14.26
CA ASN A 119 -8.33 30.63 -14.04
C ASN A 119 -7.01 30.46 -13.25
N THR A 120 -6.64 31.44 -12.42
CA THR A 120 -5.48 31.36 -11.53
C THR A 120 -5.90 30.86 -10.16
N VAL A 121 -5.10 29.97 -9.56
CA VAL A 121 -5.40 29.45 -8.22
C VAL A 121 -5.33 30.57 -7.19
N LEU A 122 -6.43 30.75 -6.47
CA LEU A 122 -6.55 31.71 -5.38
C LEU A 122 -5.58 31.37 -4.25
N ARG A 123 -4.88 32.39 -3.73
CA ARG A 123 -4.06 32.32 -2.52
C ARG A 123 -4.74 33.08 -1.40
N TRP A 124 -4.46 32.74 -0.14
CA TRP A 124 -4.97 33.52 0.97
C TRP A 124 -4.31 34.91 1.02
N ALA A 125 -5.07 35.97 1.27
CA ALA A 125 -4.52 37.32 1.48
C ALA A 125 -3.79 37.47 2.84
N GLY A 126 -3.85 36.43 3.67
CA GLY A 126 -3.16 36.37 4.95
C GLY A 126 -3.98 36.95 6.11
N TYR A 127 -3.44 36.81 7.32
CA TYR A 127 -4.10 37.19 8.57
C TYR A 127 -4.41 38.69 8.72
N ARG A 128 -3.73 39.56 7.95
CA ARG A 128 -4.05 41.01 7.93
C ARG A 128 -5.31 41.33 7.15
N ASN A 129 -5.71 40.44 6.25
CA ASN A 129 -6.97 40.52 5.52
C ASN A 129 -7.58 39.12 5.41
N PRO A 130 -8.04 38.54 6.54
CA PRO A 130 -8.35 37.11 6.64
C PRO A 130 -9.58 36.70 5.83
N ARG A 131 -10.36 37.67 5.33
CA ARG A 131 -11.59 37.50 4.55
C ARG A 131 -11.38 37.58 3.04
N CYS A 132 -10.15 37.78 2.60
CA CYS A 132 -9.83 37.95 1.21
C CYS A 132 -8.87 36.89 0.68
N VAL A 133 -8.86 36.78 -0.63
CA VAL A 133 -7.93 35.97 -1.41
C VAL A 133 -7.23 36.85 -2.45
N LEU A 134 -6.06 36.40 -2.87
CA LEU A 134 -5.26 36.99 -3.93
C LEU A 134 -5.40 36.12 -5.18
N GLY A 135 -5.85 36.73 -6.27
CA GLY A 135 -5.86 36.11 -7.59
C GLY A 135 -4.58 36.37 -8.37
N LYS A 136 -4.72 36.39 -9.69
CA LYS A 136 -3.71 36.83 -10.65
C LYS A 136 -3.26 38.26 -10.34
N ASP A 137 -1.98 38.52 -10.54
CA ASP A 137 -1.37 39.84 -10.35
C ASP A 137 -1.63 40.47 -8.95
N ASP A 138 -1.79 39.61 -7.94
CA ASP A 138 -2.11 39.98 -6.55
C ASP A 138 -3.40 40.79 -6.38
N VAL A 139 -4.36 40.68 -7.32
CA VAL A 139 -5.69 41.30 -7.16
C VAL A 139 -6.39 40.71 -5.94
N VAL A 140 -6.84 41.59 -5.04
CA VAL A 140 -7.57 41.22 -3.82
C VAL A 140 -9.05 41.02 -4.15
N TYR A 141 -9.59 39.87 -3.76
CA TYR A 141 -11.01 39.54 -3.88
C TYR A 141 -11.63 39.16 -2.52
N PRO A 142 -12.93 39.39 -2.31
CA PRO A 142 -13.82 40.14 -3.19
C PRO A 142 -13.48 41.63 -3.27
N ASN A 143 -13.91 42.31 -4.32
CA ASN A 143 -13.76 43.75 -4.52
C ASN A 143 -15.02 44.34 -5.18
N GLU A 144 -15.03 45.64 -5.49
CA GLU A 144 -16.22 46.34 -6.03
C GLU A 144 -16.74 45.74 -7.34
N THR A 145 -15.85 45.26 -8.22
CA THR A 145 -16.23 44.69 -9.52
C THR A 145 -16.53 43.19 -9.44
N HIS A 146 -16.04 42.53 -8.38
CA HIS A 146 -16.24 41.11 -8.12
C HIS A 146 -16.74 40.89 -6.69
N PRO A 147 -17.95 41.38 -6.36
CA PRO A 147 -18.51 41.23 -5.03
C PRO A 147 -18.88 39.76 -4.78
N ASP A 148 -18.55 39.27 -3.59
CA ASP A 148 -18.91 37.93 -3.12
C ASP A 148 -19.20 38.00 -1.62
N ASP A 149 -20.34 37.44 -1.21
CA ASP A 149 -20.75 37.29 0.19
C ASP A 149 -20.47 35.88 0.75
N GLY A 150 -19.98 34.98 -0.11
CA GLY A 150 -19.73 33.57 0.18
C GLY A 150 -20.54 32.63 -0.70
N SER A 151 -21.60 33.12 -1.34
CA SER A 151 -22.42 32.34 -2.27
C SER A 151 -21.76 32.17 -3.65
N GLY A 152 -20.67 32.91 -3.91
CA GLY A 152 -19.87 32.90 -5.12
C GLY A 152 -20.29 34.00 -6.09
N TRP A 153 -19.29 34.70 -6.66
CA TRP A 153 -19.46 35.66 -7.74
C TRP A 153 -19.69 34.95 -9.07
N SER A 154 -20.65 35.43 -9.87
CA SER A 154 -20.95 34.91 -11.21
C SER A 154 -20.45 35.87 -12.30
N GLY A 155 -19.61 35.36 -13.19
CA GLY A 155 -19.09 36.08 -14.35
C GLY A 155 -19.99 35.99 -15.60
N PRO A 156 -19.67 36.77 -16.66
CA PRO A 156 -20.48 36.86 -17.88
C PRO A 156 -20.66 35.53 -18.62
N ASP A 157 -19.68 34.62 -18.55
CA ASP A 157 -19.68 33.33 -19.25
C ASP A 157 -20.20 32.17 -18.39
N GLY A 158 -20.91 32.48 -17.29
CA GLY A 158 -21.37 31.47 -16.33
C GLY A 158 -20.27 30.92 -15.40
N GLN A 159 -19.04 31.45 -15.50
CA GLN A 159 -17.96 31.17 -14.56
C GLN A 159 -18.37 31.59 -13.14
N LYS A 160 -18.04 30.76 -12.13
CA LYS A 160 -18.35 31.06 -10.74
C LYS A 160 -17.09 31.00 -9.87
N CYS A 161 -16.82 32.06 -9.11
CA CYS A 161 -15.65 32.19 -8.24
C CYS A 161 -16.08 32.38 -6.77
N TYR A 162 -15.44 31.68 -5.83
CA TYR A 162 -15.87 31.61 -4.42
C TYR A 162 -14.84 32.26 -3.49
N PHE A 163 -14.72 33.58 -3.53
CA PHE A 163 -13.66 34.32 -2.85
C PHE A 163 -13.77 34.26 -1.33
N ARG A 164 -14.92 34.61 -0.75
CA ARG A 164 -15.10 34.61 0.71
C ARG A 164 -15.09 33.20 1.27
N ALA A 165 -15.73 32.25 0.58
CA ALA A 165 -15.77 30.87 1.03
C ALA A 165 -14.38 30.22 0.98
N ARG A 166 -13.57 30.54 -0.04
CA ARG A 166 -12.18 30.08 -0.11
C ARG A 166 -11.32 30.72 0.98
N ALA A 167 -11.48 32.02 1.24
CA ALA A 167 -10.80 32.71 2.34
C ALA A 167 -11.12 32.06 3.70
N ALA A 168 -12.38 31.72 3.95
CA ALA A 168 -12.80 31.02 5.17
C ALA A 168 -12.10 29.65 5.31
N GLY A 169 -12.01 28.87 4.22
CA GLY A 169 -11.31 27.59 4.22
C GLY A 169 -9.82 27.71 4.54
N PHE A 170 -9.14 28.71 3.98
CA PHE A 170 -7.75 29.04 4.31
C PHE A 170 -7.61 29.49 5.78
N ALA A 171 -8.49 30.36 6.26
CA ALA A 171 -8.45 30.86 7.62
C ALA A 171 -8.57 29.72 8.65
N TYR A 172 -9.54 28.80 8.48
CA TYR A 172 -9.66 27.64 9.37
C TYR A 172 -8.44 26.71 9.30
N GLN A 173 -7.92 26.42 8.10
CA GLN A 173 -6.70 25.60 7.96
C GLN A 173 -5.49 26.25 8.65
N TRP A 174 -5.35 27.57 8.55
CA TRP A 174 -4.28 28.30 9.22
C TRP A 174 -4.47 28.33 10.74
N LEU A 175 -5.70 28.56 11.22
CA LEU A 175 -6.03 28.57 12.66
C LEU A 175 -5.76 27.22 13.32
N GLU A 176 -6.04 26.10 12.67
CA GLU A 176 -5.69 24.76 13.16
C GLU A 176 -4.17 24.64 13.43
N ILE A 177 -3.33 25.19 12.54
CA ILE A 177 -1.87 25.21 12.70
C ILE A 177 -1.46 26.12 13.86
N GLN A 178 -2.07 27.30 13.97
CA GLN A 178 -1.78 28.25 15.05
C GLN A 178 -2.13 27.69 16.42
N LEU A 179 -3.30 27.06 16.56
CA LEU A 179 -3.75 26.46 17.81
C LEU A 179 -2.81 25.35 18.28
N ALA A 180 -2.37 24.46 17.39
CA ALA A 180 -1.38 23.45 17.72
C ALA A 180 -0.04 24.06 18.17
N ALA A 181 0.41 25.13 17.51
CA ALA A 181 1.64 25.83 17.87
C ALA A 181 1.55 26.53 19.23
N LEU A 182 0.44 27.22 19.52
CA LEU A 182 0.18 27.86 20.81
C LEU A 182 0.13 26.83 21.94
N ALA A 183 -0.54 25.69 21.73
CA ALA A 183 -0.60 24.59 22.66
C ALA A 183 0.80 24.03 22.98
N ASP A 184 1.62 23.77 21.95
CA ASP A 184 2.98 23.29 22.12
C ASP A 184 3.89 24.31 22.81
N CYS A 185 3.77 25.61 22.47
CA CYS A 185 4.50 26.68 23.15
C CYS A 185 4.15 26.73 24.63
N TYR A 186 2.87 26.68 25.00
CA TYR A 186 2.45 26.64 26.40
C TYR A 186 2.93 25.35 27.09
N ALA A 187 2.79 24.20 26.45
CA ALA A 187 3.20 22.91 27.01
C ALA A 187 4.69 22.94 27.41
N LEU A 188 5.56 23.45 26.55
CA LEU A 188 7.01 23.46 26.77
C LEU A 188 7.55 24.65 27.56
N THR A 189 6.86 25.80 27.60
CA THR A 189 7.35 27.01 28.31
C THR A 189 6.60 27.29 29.61
N GLY A 190 5.32 26.94 29.69
CA GLY A 190 4.41 27.36 30.76
C GLY A 190 3.99 28.83 30.70
N GLU A 191 4.34 29.58 29.65
CA GLU A 191 4.01 31.00 29.55
C GLU A 191 2.53 31.23 29.25
N GLN A 192 1.86 31.98 30.14
CA GLN A 192 0.41 32.19 30.11
C GLN A 192 -0.11 32.85 28.82
N ARG A 193 0.69 33.71 28.18
CA ARG A 193 0.28 34.40 26.95
C ARG A 193 -0.14 33.45 25.83
N TYR A 194 0.52 32.28 25.70
CA TYR A 194 0.18 31.30 24.68
C TYR A 194 -1.15 30.61 24.97
N ALA A 195 -1.37 30.23 26.23
CA ALA A 195 -2.64 29.65 26.68
C ALA A 195 -3.81 30.63 26.53
N HIS A 196 -3.56 31.91 26.82
CA HIS A 196 -4.56 32.97 26.69
C HIS A 196 -5.03 33.13 25.24
N ALA A 197 -4.09 33.32 24.29
CA ALA A 197 -4.43 33.45 22.87
C ALA A 197 -5.15 32.20 22.34
N ALA A 198 -4.72 31.01 22.76
CA ALA A 198 -5.37 29.75 22.38
C ALA A 198 -6.81 29.67 22.91
N ALA A 199 -7.06 30.06 24.16
CA ALA A 199 -8.39 30.07 24.76
C ALA A 199 -9.34 31.03 24.02
N VAL A 200 -8.89 32.24 23.69
CA VAL A 200 -9.67 33.23 22.93
C VAL A 200 -10.04 32.70 21.55
N LEU A 201 -9.10 32.08 20.84
CA LEU A 201 -9.36 31.50 19.51
C LEU A 201 -10.30 30.30 19.57
N LEU A 202 -10.15 29.40 20.55
CA LEU A 202 -11.08 28.27 20.73
C LEU A 202 -12.50 28.76 21.06
N ASP A 203 -12.63 29.75 21.94
CA ASP A 203 -13.91 30.39 22.28
C ASP A 203 -14.57 31.02 21.04
N ALA A 204 -13.78 31.64 20.17
CA ALA A 204 -14.25 32.24 18.93
C ALA A 204 -14.69 31.23 17.87
N ILE A 205 -14.02 30.07 17.78
CA ILE A 205 -14.34 29.01 16.80
C ILE A 205 -15.58 28.20 17.22
N ALA A 206 -15.81 28.02 18.52
CA ALA A 206 -16.84 27.11 19.02
C ALA A 206 -18.27 27.36 18.46
N PRO A 207 -18.77 28.60 18.34
CA PRO A 207 -20.07 28.87 17.72
C PRO A 207 -20.13 28.49 16.23
N SER A 208 -19.09 28.84 15.45
CA SER A 208 -19.03 28.50 14.03
C SER A 208 -18.96 26.99 13.83
N TYR A 209 -18.19 26.28 14.66
CA TYR A 209 -18.11 24.81 14.62
C TYR A 209 -19.48 24.16 14.83
N ALA A 210 -20.28 24.64 15.79
CA ALA A 210 -21.61 24.11 16.06
C ALA A 210 -22.63 24.41 14.93
N ALA A 211 -22.47 25.52 14.23
CA ALA A 211 -23.41 25.98 13.19
C ALA A 211 -23.06 25.44 11.78
N ASP A 212 -21.78 25.33 11.44
CA ASP A 212 -21.32 25.01 10.09
C ASP A 212 -21.28 23.48 9.87
N VAL A 213 -22.46 22.85 9.89
CA VAL A 213 -22.63 21.38 9.92
C VAL A 213 -22.66 20.70 8.54
N ARG A 214 -22.67 21.48 7.47
CA ARG A 214 -22.69 20.98 6.09
C ARG A 214 -21.32 20.46 5.65
N GLY A 215 -20.24 21.09 6.11
CA GLY A 215 -18.91 20.94 5.50
C GLY A 215 -18.75 21.76 4.21
N PRO A 216 -17.59 21.63 3.52
CA PRO A 216 -17.20 22.52 2.43
C PRO A 216 -18.05 22.36 1.15
N LEU A 217 -18.20 23.46 0.39
CA LEU A 217 -19.01 23.54 -0.83
C LEU A 217 -18.44 22.70 -2.00
N ASP A 218 -17.11 22.58 -2.05
CA ASP A 218 -16.37 21.90 -3.11
C ASP A 218 -16.14 20.40 -2.84
N TYR A 219 -16.78 19.85 -1.80
CA TYR A 219 -16.84 18.42 -1.54
C TYR A 219 -18.27 17.89 -1.74
N PRO A 220 -18.44 16.73 -2.39
CA PRO A 220 -19.75 16.12 -2.57
C PRO A 220 -20.30 15.59 -1.24
N ILE A 221 -21.36 16.21 -0.76
CA ILE A 221 -22.17 15.68 0.34
C ILE A 221 -23.32 14.85 -0.23
N ALA A 222 -23.60 13.71 0.37
CA ALA A 222 -24.73 12.87 0.00
C ALA A 222 -26.03 13.64 0.21
N LYS A 223 -26.98 13.44 -0.70
CA LYS A 223 -28.30 14.06 -0.62
C LYS A 223 -28.99 13.63 0.68
N GLY A 224 -29.43 14.60 1.49
CA GLY A 224 -30.02 14.37 2.80
C GLY A 224 -29.05 14.48 3.97
N ASP A 225 -27.74 14.63 3.71
CA ASP A 225 -26.72 14.85 4.74
C ASP A 225 -26.39 16.35 4.91
N GLU A 226 -27.18 17.28 4.39
CA GLU A 226 -26.86 18.72 4.42
C GLU A 226 -26.68 19.28 5.85
N ALA A 227 -27.28 18.64 6.85
CA ALA A 227 -27.15 18.98 8.27
C ALA A 227 -26.06 18.16 9.01
N CYS A 228 -25.38 17.23 8.34
CA CYS A 228 -24.36 16.35 8.92
C CYS A 228 -23.24 15.95 7.93
N GLY A 229 -23.00 16.74 6.89
CA GLY A 229 -21.99 16.46 5.86
C GLY A 229 -20.56 16.78 6.29
N GLY A 230 -20.37 17.53 7.39
CA GLY A 230 -19.05 17.88 7.90
C GLY A 230 -19.07 18.92 9.02
N ARG A 231 -17.93 19.57 9.26
CA ARG A 231 -17.74 20.70 10.17
C ARG A 231 -16.74 21.68 9.58
N LEU A 232 -17.07 22.97 9.54
CA LEU A 232 -16.19 24.02 8.99
C LEU A 232 -15.68 23.64 7.58
N ASN A 233 -14.35 23.60 7.39
CA ASN A 233 -13.68 23.22 6.14
C ASN A 233 -13.48 21.70 5.97
N ARG A 234 -13.95 20.86 6.89
CA ARG A 234 -13.72 19.40 6.88
C ARG A 234 -14.99 18.62 6.51
N PRO A 235 -14.99 17.82 5.44
CA PRO A 235 -16.10 16.93 5.10
C PRO A 235 -15.99 15.59 5.83
N TYR A 236 -17.13 15.01 6.23
CA TYR A 236 -17.22 13.63 6.72
C TYR A 236 -16.14 13.26 7.75
N PHE A 237 -15.42 12.16 7.56
CA PHE A 237 -14.40 11.65 8.47
C PHE A 237 -13.23 12.62 8.67
N GLN A 238 -13.03 13.58 7.76
CA GLN A 238 -11.99 14.60 7.94
C GLN A 238 -12.27 15.52 9.13
N VAL A 239 -13.52 15.61 9.60
CA VAL A 239 -13.89 16.32 10.82
C VAL A 239 -13.10 15.79 12.01
N ALA A 240 -12.96 14.47 12.13
CA ALA A 240 -12.21 13.86 13.22
C ALA A 240 -10.74 14.29 13.20
N ARG A 241 -10.15 14.47 12.02
CA ARG A 241 -8.74 14.90 11.87
C ARG A 241 -8.49 16.27 12.49
N ALA A 242 -9.38 17.24 12.21
CA ALA A 242 -9.29 18.56 12.80
C ALA A 242 -9.65 18.55 14.30
N LEU A 243 -10.63 17.73 14.68
CA LEU A 243 -11.06 17.57 16.07
C LEU A 243 -9.91 17.17 16.99
N MET A 244 -8.97 16.32 16.52
CA MET A 244 -7.79 15.94 17.32
C MET A 244 -6.93 17.15 17.71
N TYR A 245 -6.75 18.13 16.82
CA TYR A 245 -5.99 19.35 17.13
C TYR A 245 -6.70 20.21 18.16
N TYR A 246 -8.03 20.31 18.09
CA TYR A 246 -8.80 21.03 19.09
C TYR A 246 -8.77 20.35 20.45
N VAL A 247 -8.86 19.01 20.50
CA VAL A 247 -8.69 18.23 21.73
C VAL A 247 -7.31 18.49 22.34
N TRP A 248 -6.23 18.36 21.55
CA TRP A 248 -4.88 18.63 22.02
C TRP A 248 -4.73 20.04 22.59
N CYS A 249 -5.19 21.05 21.84
CA CYS A 249 -5.08 22.45 22.27
C CYS A 249 -5.84 22.70 23.56
N PHE A 250 -7.09 22.22 23.65
CA PHE A 250 -7.90 22.30 24.85
C PHE A 250 -7.20 21.66 26.06
N GLU A 251 -6.78 20.39 25.93
CA GLU A 251 -6.13 19.66 27.03
C GLU A 251 -4.81 20.31 27.46
N ALA A 252 -3.97 20.73 26.50
CA ALA A 252 -2.67 21.32 26.79
C ALA A 252 -2.80 22.60 27.63
N ILE A 253 -3.82 23.43 27.37
CA ILE A 253 -4.02 24.71 28.07
C ILE A 253 -4.91 24.60 29.31
N MET A 254 -5.58 23.47 29.56
CA MET A 254 -6.41 23.28 30.76
C MET A 254 -5.72 23.74 32.08
N PRO A 255 -4.46 23.36 32.35
CA PRO A 255 -3.78 23.75 33.59
C PRO A 255 -3.52 25.26 33.77
N SER A 256 -3.68 26.07 32.71
CA SER A 256 -3.36 27.50 32.71
C SER A 256 -4.33 28.36 33.55
N GLY A 257 -5.59 27.94 33.68
CA GLY A 257 -6.65 28.78 34.24
C GLY A 257 -7.47 29.55 33.20
N GLU A 258 -6.95 29.71 31.97
CA GLU A 258 -7.54 30.59 30.96
C GLU A 258 -8.94 30.15 30.53
N LEU A 259 -9.15 28.84 30.32
CA LEU A 259 -10.48 28.31 29.96
C LEU A 259 -11.53 28.50 31.06
N GLY A 260 -11.13 28.74 32.32
CA GLY A 260 -12.05 29.05 33.41
C GLY A 260 -12.59 30.48 33.41
N LYS A 261 -12.08 31.36 32.54
CA LYS A 261 -12.55 32.74 32.41
C LYS A 261 -13.88 32.82 31.63
N PRO A 262 -14.64 33.93 31.75
CA PRO A 262 -15.89 34.12 31.01
C PRO A 262 -15.72 34.03 29.49
N SER A 263 -16.65 33.38 28.81
CA SER A 263 -16.76 33.37 27.35
C SER A 263 -17.41 34.65 26.84
N LEU A 264 -16.85 35.24 25.78
CA LEU A 264 -17.51 36.37 25.11
C LEU A 264 -18.46 35.93 24.00
N THR A 265 -18.24 34.75 23.41
CA THR A 265 -19.12 34.23 22.36
C THR A 265 -20.29 33.41 22.90
N ALA A 266 -20.25 33.02 24.18
CA ALA A 266 -21.36 32.43 24.92
C ALA A 266 -21.54 33.15 26.29
N PRO A 267 -22.18 34.32 26.32
CA PRO A 267 -22.38 35.09 27.55
C PRO A 267 -23.06 34.29 28.67
N GLY A 268 -22.52 34.39 29.89
CA GLY A 268 -23.02 33.66 31.06
C GLY A 268 -22.35 32.30 31.30
N TYR A 269 -21.46 31.87 30.40
CA TYR A 269 -20.68 30.65 30.51
C TYR A 269 -19.18 30.94 30.57
N THR A 270 -18.38 29.97 30.99
CA THR A 270 -16.91 30.04 30.84
C THR A 270 -16.49 29.64 29.43
N MET A 271 -15.26 30.01 29.02
CA MET A 271 -14.69 29.53 27.76
C MET A 271 -14.62 28.00 27.73
N PHE A 272 -14.35 27.34 28.86
CA PHE A 272 -14.43 25.89 29.01
C PHE A 272 -15.81 25.37 28.62
N ASP A 273 -16.89 25.92 29.19
CA ASP A 273 -18.25 25.41 28.95
C ASP A 273 -18.62 25.54 27.47
N ASN A 274 -18.26 26.67 26.86
CA ASN A 274 -18.49 26.92 25.44
C ASN A 274 -17.70 25.95 24.54
N VAL A 275 -16.39 25.84 24.74
CA VAL A 275 -15.51 24.99 23.93
C VAL A 275 -15.82 23.51 24.13
N ALA A 276 -16.00 23.06 25.37
CA ALA A 276 -16.30 21.67 25.67
C ALA A 276 -17.63 21.24 25.06
N LYS A 277 -18.67 22.09 25.09
CA LYS A 277 -20.00 21.75 24.57
C LYS A 277 -20.15 21.97 23.06
N ASN A 278 -19.86 23.18 22.58
CA ASN A 278 -20.17 23.59 21.21
C ASN A 278 -19.12 23.14 20.19
N LEU A 279 -17.91 22.83 20.63
CA LEU A 279 -16.84 22.35 19.77
C LEU A 279 -16.54 20.86 20.00
N LEU A 280 -16.05 20.50 21.21
CA LEU A 280 -15.58 19.13 21.46
C LEU A 280 -16.73 18.12 21.48
N PHE A 281 -17.70 18.29 22.38
CA PHE A 281 -18.84 17.37 22.50
C PHE A 281 -19.66 17.32 21.21
N ASN A 282 -19.93 18.46 20.56
CA ASN A 282 -20.61 18.49 19.26
C ASN A 282 -19.87 17.65 18.19
N GLY A 283 -18.55 17.82 18.07
CA GLY A 283 -17.71 17.03 17.18
C GLY A 283 -17.65 15.55 17.58
N GLY A 284 -17.59 15.25 18.87
CA GLY A 284 -17.59 13.90 19.42
C GLY A 284 -18.89 13.15 19.10
N ILE A 285 -20.05 13.78 19.29
CA ILE A 285 -21.37 13.22 18.93
C ILE A 285 -21.47 12.99 17.43
N TYR A 286 -21.00 13.94 16.63
CA TYR A 286 -20.93 13.80 15.18
C TYR A 286 -20.15 12.54 14.78
N CYS A 287 -18.92 12.40 15.29
CA CYS A 287 -18.09 11.23 15.02
C CYS A 287 -18.68 9.93 15.58
N LEU A 288 -19.32 9.98 16.76
CA LEU A 288 -19.95 8.81 17.38
C LEU A 288 -21.11 8.29 16.51
N GLY A 289 -21.92 9.17 15.94
CA GLY A 289 -23.02 8.78 15.05
C GLY A 289 -22.53 7.93 13.88
N PHE A 290 -21.51 8.41 13.16
CA PHE A 290 -20.92 7.68 12.04
C PHE A 290 -20.17 6.42 12.46
N ALA A 291 -19.48 6.44 13.61
CA ALA A 291 -18.80 5.24 14.13
C ALA A 291 -19.82 4.12 14.44
N LEU A 292 -20.96 4.45 15.02
CA LEU A 292 -22.01 3.48 15.36
C LEU A 292 -22.76 2.93 14.14
N ASP A 293 -22.86 3.71 13.06
CA ASP A 293 -23.39 3.25 11.78
C ASP A 293 -22.41 2.42 10.96
N GLY A 294 -21.11 2.46 11.29
CA GLY A 294 -20.02 1.91 10.49
C GLY A 294 -20.25 0.45 10.10
N THR A 295 -20.62 0.23 8.84
CA THR A 295 -20.74 -1.12 8.24
C THR A 295 -19.47 -1.50 7.45
N GLN A 296 -18.57 -0.55 7.23
CA GLN A 296 -17.29 -0.74 6.56
C GLN A 296 -16.18 -0.18 7.45
N LEU A 297 -15.14 -0.98 7.67
CA LEU A 297 -14.07 -0.68 8.63
C LEU A 297 -12.90 0.10 7.99
N HIS A 298 -13.12 0.82 6.89
CA HIS A 298 -12.08 1.56 6.15
C HIS A 298 -11.45 2.70 6.99
N ASN A 299 -10.45 3.41 6.45
CA ASN A 299 -9.71 4.46 7.17
C ASN A 299 -10.63 5.56 7.73
N GLY A 300 -11.69 5.93 6.99
CA GLY A 300 -12.70 6.88 7.46
C GLY A 300 -13.44 6.44 8.73
N HIS A 301 -13.62 5.13 8.96
CA HIS A 301 -14.24 4.61 10.19
C HIS A 301 -13.28 4.73 11.37
N ALA A 302 -12.00 4.40 11.18
CA ALA A 302 -10.95 4.65 12.17
C ALA A 302 -10.89 6.13 12.58
N ASP A 303 -11.11 7.04 11.62
CA ASP A 303 -11.21 8.48 11.83
C ASP A 303 -12.36 8.82 12.79
N TYR A 304 -13.56 8.30 12.52
CA TYR A 304 -14.71 8.54 13.40
C TYR A 304 -14.49 7.98 14.80
N VAL A 305 -13.95 6.76 14.92
CA VAL A 305 -13.64 6.13 16.22
C VAL A 305 -12.65 7.00 17.02
N ARG A 306 -11.54 7.45 16.41
CA ARG A 306 -10.60 8.34 17.12
C ARG A 306 -11.22 9.68 17.49
N GLY A 307 -12.08 10.21 16.61
CA GLY A 307 -12.86 11.42 16.80
C GLY A 307 -13.64 11.40 18.11
N ASN A 308 -14.51 10.41 18.26
CA ASN A 308 -15.34 10.28 19.46
C ASN A 308 -14.56 9.84 20.70
N ALA A 309 -13.64 8.87 20.57
CA ALA A 309 -12.88 8.36 21.70
C ALA A 309 -11.99 9.45 22.34
N SER A 310 -11.33 10.29 21.54
CA SER A 310 -10.52 11.40 22.08
C SER A 310 -11.35 12.37 22.94
N VAL A 311 -12.56 12.71 22.50
CA VAL A 311 -13.47 13.61 23.23
C VAL A 311 -14.01 12.92 24.48
N GLY A 312 -14.39 11.65 24.37
CA GLY A 312 -14.82 10.83 25.51
C GLY A 312 -13.77 10.76 26.61
N ILE A 313 -12.51 10.54 26.24
CA ILE A 313 -11.37 10.48 27.17
C ILE A 313 -11.05 11.86 27.75
N ALA A 314 -11.08 12.93 26.94
CA ALA A 314 -10.78 14.29 27.40
C ALA A 314 -11.84 14.86 28.34
N LEU A 315 -13.13 14.57 28.10
CA LEU A 315 -14.26 15.08 28.86
C LEU A 315 -14.77 14.12 29.94
N GLY A 316 -14.28 12.87 29.97
CA GLY A 316 -14.72 11.84 30.91
C GLY A 316 -16.12 11.32 30.63
N ILE A 317 -16.42 11.01 29.35
CA ILE A 317 -17.72 10.50 28.88
C ILE A 317 -17.50 9.06 28.34
N PRO A 318 -17.67 8.01 29.16
CA PRO A 318 -17.36 6.63 28.78
C PRO A 318 -18.14 6.12 27.57
N GLU A 319 -19.37 6.58 27.37
CA GLU A 319 -20.24 6.18 26.25
C GLU A 319 -19.62 6.55 24.89
N MET A 320 -18.81 7.60 24.85
CA MET A 320 -18.06 8.00 23.65
C MET A 320 -16.78 7.18 23.44
N VAL A 321 -16.38 6.33 24.38
CA VAL A 321 -15.20 5.46 24.26
C VAL A 321 -15.60 4.05 23.84
N GLU A 322 -16.86 3.64 24.05
CA GLU A 322 -17.35 2.29 23.71
C GLU A 322 -17.02 1.82 22.28
N PRO A 323 -17.15 2.65 21.21
CA PRO A 323 -16.83 2.18 19.86
C PRO A 323 -15.37 1.76 19.67
N LEU A 324 -14.43 2.34 20.44
CA LEU A 324 -13.02 1.96 20.42
C LEU A 324 -12.82 0.51 20.91
N LEU A 325 -13.62 0.10 21.89
CA LEU A 325 -13.56 -1.20 22.58
C LEU A 325 -14.42 -2.28 21.90
N ASP A 326 -15.26 -1.88 20.95
CA ASP A 326 -16.21 -2.76 20.29
C ASP A 326 -15.50 -3.87 19.47
N LYS A 327 -15.96 -5.11 19.60
CA LYS A 327 -15.33 -6.27 18.93
C LYS A 327 -15.70 -6.42 17.46
N THR A 328 -16.63 -5.63 16.97
CA THR A 328 -17.13 -5.64 15.59
C THR A 328 -16.76 -4.38 14.81
N GLN A 329 -16.54 -3.27 15.51
CA GLN A 329 -16.28 -1.95 14.92
C GLN A 329 -15.02 -1.26 15.49
N GLY A 330 -14.45 -1.72 16.60
CA GLY A 330 -13.29 -1.11 17.23
C GLY A 330 -11.95 -1.47 16.58
N LEU A 331 -10.84 -1.02 17.19
CA LEU A 331 -9.49 -1.22 16.64
C LEU A 331 -9.17 -2.69 16.41
N ARG A 332 -9.63 -3.59 17.29
CA ARG A 332 -9.39 -5.02 17.10
C ARG A 332 -10.05 -5.57 15.84
N ALA A 333 -11.32 -5.22 15.61
CA ALA A 333 -12.03 -5.61 14.41
C ALA A 333 -11.38 -5.05 13.14
N MET A 334 -10.91 -3.80 13.21
CA MET A 334 -10.19 -3.15 12.11
C MET A 334 -8.87 -3.86 11.77
N LEU A 335 -8.13 -4.36 12.76
CA LEU A 335 -6.94 -5.19 12.54
C LEU A 335 -7.31 -6.54 11.92
N ASP A 336 -8.31 -7.22 12.47
CA ASP A 336 -8.71 -8.57 12.03
C ASP A 336 -9.30 -8.59 10.60
N VAL A 337 -9.91 -7.49 10.14
CA VAL A 337 -10.61 -7.42 8.85
C VAL A 337 -9.77 -6.75 7.76
N ASN A 338 -9.03 -5.69 8.08
CA ASN A 338 -8.36 -4.89 7.04
C ASN A 338 -6.87 -5.19 6.88
N ILE A 339 -6.27 -5.96 7.78
CA ILE A 339 -4.88 -6.37 7.64
C ILE A 339 -4.90 -7.78 7.06
N ASP A 340 -4.33 -7.94 5.87
CA ASP A 340 -4.20 -9.27 5.29
C ASP A 340 -3.14 -10.11 6.03
N ARG A 341 -3.07 -11.41 5.67
CA ARG A 341 -2.13 -12.36 6.28
C ARG A 341 -0.65 -11.92 6.16
N ASP A 342 -0.33 -11.08 5.19
CA ASP A 342 1.02 -10.62 4.87
C ASP A 342 1.35 -9.28 5.58
N GLY A 343 0.36 -8.70 6.27
CA GLY A 343 0.49 -7.48 7.07
C GLY A 343 0.20 -6.19 6.29
N PHE A 344 -0.46 -6.27 5.12
CA PHE A 344 -0.83 -5.09 4.35
C PHE A 344 -2.26 -4.66 4.61
N TYR A 345 -2.47 -3.35 4.59
CA TYR A 345 -3.79 -2.74 4.71
C TYR A 345 -4.61 -2.93 3.43
N SER A 346 -5.92 -3.15 3.57
CA SER A 346 -6.79 -3.62 2.50
C SER A 346 -7.04 -2.61 1.37
N GLU A 347 -6.96 -1.29 1.60
CA GLU A 347 -7.31 -0.23 0.64
C GLU A 347 -6.26 0.03 -0.46
N SER A 348 -5.73 -1.04 -1.07
CA SER A 348 -4.88 -1.11 -2.28
C SER A 348 -3.56 -0.32 -2.29
N SER A 349 -3.56 0.95 -1.92
CA SER A 349 -2.42 1.86 -1.99
C SER A 349 -1.49 1.76 -0.79
N HIS A 350 -0.19 1.88 -1.07
CA HIS A 350 0.83 1.95 -0.03
C HIS A 350 0.72 3.22 0.83
N SER A 351 0.35 4.37 0.24
CA SER A 351 0.17 5.64 0.98
C SER A 351 -0.95 5.52 2.02
N TYR A 352 -2.07 4.90 1.65
CA TYR A 352 -3.21 4.71 2.53
C TYR A 352 -2.97 3.66 3.60
N SER A 353 -2.06 2.71 3.36
CA SER A 353 -1.59 1.80 4.41
C SER A 353 -0.85 2.59 5.50
N GLN A 354 0.17 3.38 5.12
CA GLN A 354 0.94 4.19 6.09
C GLN A 354 0.07 5.24 6.79
N HIS A 355 -0.85 5.88 6.06
CA HIS A 355 -1.83 6.81 6.61
C HIS A 355 -2.70 6.12 7.68
N THR A 356 -3.30 4.98 7.36
CA THR A 356 -4.18 4.26 8.29
C THR A 356 -3.43 3.73 9.51
N PHE A 357 -2.20 3.29 9.32
CA PHE A 357 -1.31 2.87 10.41
C PHE A 357 -1.03 3.99 11.41
N SER A 358 -0.88 5.24 10.94
CA SER A 358 -0.81 6.38 11.85
C SER A 358 -2.07 6.54 12.71
N MET A 359 -3.24 6.26 12.16
CA MET A 359 -4.52 6.32 12.86
C MET A 359 -4.67 5.17 13.86
N TYR A 360 -4.20 3.97 13.52
CA TYR A 360 -4.20 2.83 14.44
C TYR A 360 -3.29 3.08 15.64
N MET A 361 -2.16 3.78 15.45
CA MET A 361 -1.33 4.23 16.57
C MET A 361 -2.05 5.26 17.46
N ASP A 362 -2.78 6.22 16.89
CA ASP A 362 -3.62 7.13 17.68
C ASP A 362 -4.66 6.36 18.52
N LEU A 363 -5.34 5.39 17.91
CA LEU A 363 -6.33 4.55 18.60
C LEU A 363 -5.70 3.69 19.70
N ALA A 364 -4.48 3.19 19.50
CA ALA A 364 -3.74 2.46 20.53
C ALA A 364 -3.34 3.36 21.71
N ASP A 365 -2.95 4.62 21.45
CA ASP A 365 -2.73 5.61 22.52
C ASP A 365 -4.02 5.87 23.31
N MET A 366 -5.16 5.93 22.61
CA MET A 366 -6.47 6.11 23.25
C MET A 366 -6.89 4.89 24.08
N LEU A 367 -6.57 3.67 23.67
CA LEU A 367 -6.76 2.47 24.50
C LEU A 367 -5.93 2.55 25.78
N ASP A 368 -4.65 2.92 25.68
CA ASP A 368 -3.79 3.08 26.85
C ASP A 368 -4.26 4.22 27.77
N ALA A 369 -4.78 5.31 27.20
CA ALA A 369 -5.40 6.41 27.96
C ALA A 369 -6.69 5.99 28.66
N ALA A 370 -7.58 5.26 27.99
CA ALA A 370 -8.78 4.69 28.57
C ALA A 370 -8.45 3.72 29.72
N ALA A 371 -7.40 2.89 29.55
CA ALA A 371 -6.91 1.99 30.58
C ALA A 371 -6.43 2.74 31.84
N ARG A 372 -5.66 3.83 31.66
CA ARG A 372 -5.23 4.71 32.78
C ARG A 372 -6.40 5.35 33.53
N GLN A 373 -7.52 5.58 32.85
CA GLN A 373 -8.75 6.12 33.45
C GLN A 373 -9.64 5.03 34.07
N GLY A 374 -9.23 3.76 34.03
CA GLY A 374 -9.97 2.65 34.62
C GLY A 374 -11.17 2.20 33.78
N ILE A 375 -11.22 2.51 32.49
CA ILE A 375 -12.29 2.06 31.59
C ILE A 375 -12.09 0.54 31.33
N PRO A 376 -13.08 -0.32 31.66
CA PRO A 376 -12.95 -1.76 31.49
C PRO A 376 -12.78 -2.18 30.01
N GLY A 377 -11.89 -3.15 29.75
CA GLY A 377 -11.66 -3.70 28.41
C GLY A 377 -10.67 -2.92 27.54
N ALA A 378 -10.13 -1.80 28.04
CA ALA A 378 -9.08 -1.05 27.36
C ALA A 378 -7.70 -1.69 27.61
N GLU A 379 -7.27 -2.59 26.72
CA GLU A 379 -5.96 -3.26 26.80
C GLU A 379 -4.97 -2.67 25.77
N PRO A 380 -3.71 -2.35 26.16
CA PRO A 380 -2.70 -1.88 25.21
C PRO A 380 -2.31 -2.95 24.17
N LEU A 381 -2.18 -2.55 22.90
CA LEU A 381 -1.92 -3.48 21.77
C LEU A 381 -0.49 -3.49 21.25
N TYR A 382 0.42 -2.67 21.78
CA TYR A 382 1.75 -2.46 21.20
C TYR A 382 2.60 -3.74 21.07
N ASP A 383 2.37 -4.73 21.93
CA ASP A 383 3.06 -6.03 21.91
C ASP A 383 2.26 -7.16 21.25
N ASP A 384 1.08 -6.85 20.70
CA ASP A 384 0.30 -7.78 19.90
C ASP A 384 0.93 -7.91 18.50
N PRO A 385 1.25 -9.13 18.03
CA PRO A 385 1.84 -9.34 16.72
C PRO A 385 1.00 -8.79 15.56
N ALA A 386 -0.33 -8.76 15.68
CA ALA A 386 -1.24 -8.25 14.65
C ALA A 386 -1.20 -6.72 14.54
N PHE A 387 -0.75 -6.02 15.59
CA PHE A 387 -0.55 -4.57 15.59
C PHE A 387 0.92 -4.21 15.30
N PHE A 388 1.87 -4.87 15.96
CA PHE A 388 3.29 -4.55 15.88
C PHE A 388 3.88 -4.82 14.48
N ASN A 389 3.62 -6.00 13.90
CA ASN A 389 4.33 -6.42 12.68
C ASN A 389 3.99 -5.58 11.43
N PRO A 390 2.72 -5.20 11.17
CA PRO A 390 2.38 -4.31 10.05
C PRO A 390 3.03 -2.93 10.13
N LEU A 391 3.18 -2.39 11.35
CA LEU A 391 3.76 -1.07 11.61
C LEU A 391 5.29 -1.06 11.55
N PHE A 392 5.93 -2.06 12.15
CA PHE A 392 7.38 -2.07 12.38
C PHE A 392 8.20 -2.30 11.10
N ARG A 393 7.64 -2.97 10.09
CA ARG A 393 8.38 -3.40 8.89
C ARG A 393 7.61 -3.11 7.61
N TYR A 394 7.01 -1.94 7.46
CA TYR A 394 6.27 -1.62 6.25
C TYR A 394 7.21 -1.30 5.08
N PHE A 395 8.15 -0.39 5.30
CA PHE A 395 9.05 0.10 4.25
C PHE A 395 9.93 -1.01 3.67
N ASP A 396 10.63 -1.75 4.52
CA ASP A 396 11.53 -2.84 4.10
C ASP A 396 10.78 -4.00 3.42
N ARG A 397 9.50 -4.19 3.76
CA ARG A 397 8.64 -5.16 3.08
C ARG A 397 8.23 -4.70 1.70
N ALA A 398 7.89 -3.44 1.52
CA ALA A 398 7.25 -2.90 0.32
C ALA A 398 8.21 -2.27 -0.70
N GLU A 399 9.42 -1.84 -0.27
CA GLU A 399 10.30 -1.04 -1.12
C GLU A 399 10.79 -1.77 -2.37
N VAL A 400 11.01 -1.04 -3.45
CA VAL A 400 11.62 -1.48 -4.70
C VAL A 400 12.66 -0.44 -5.09
N GLY A 401 13.91 -0.87 -5.27
CA GLY A 401 15.03 0.06 -5.54
C GLY A 401 15.17 1.15 -4.47
N GLY A 402 14.80 0.86 -3.22
CA GLY A 402 14.82 1.77 -2.07
C GLY A 402 13.76 2.88 -2.10
N ARG A 403 12.64 2.67 -2.80
CA ARG A 403 11.46 3.53 -2.83
C ARG A 403 10.19 2.70 -2.64
N ILE A 404 9.14 3.24 -2.04
CA ILE A 404 7.85 2.53 -1.98
C ILE A 404 7.10 2.78 -3.30
N PRO A 405 6.58 1.74 -3.98
CA PRO A 405 5.78 1.91 -5.18
C PRO A 405 4.58 2.84 -5.00
N ALA A 406 4.36 3.71 -5.98
CA ALA A 406 3.32 4.73 -5.95
C ALA A 406 1.97 4.26 -6.53
N ASN A 407 1.60 2.99 -6.32
CA ASN A 407 0.36 2.42 -6.87
C ASN A 407 -0.91 2.88 -6.11
N GLY A 408 -2.05 2.79 -6.79
CA GLY A 408 -3.34 3.28 -6.29
C GLY A 408 -3.33 4.79 -6.03
N ASP A 409 -4.13 5.25 -5.05
CA ASP A 409 -4.18 6.66 -4.67
C ASP A 409 -2.92 7.10 -3.87
N CYS A 410 -1.75 7.05 -4.51
CA CYS A 410 -0.48 7.60 -4.06
C CYS A 410 -0.01 8.70 -5.01
N GLY A 411 0.69 9.74 -4.56
CA GLY A 411 1.24 10.75 -5.48
C GLY A 411 2.32 10.17 -6.40
N HIS A 412 2.45 10.70 -7.61
CA HIS A 412 3.50 10.27 -8.55
C HIS A 412 4.92 10.48 -7.98
N ASP A 413 5.84 9.58 -8.31
CA ASP A 413 7.18 9.61 -7.75
C ASP A 413 8.16 10.48 -8.56
N THR A 414 8.49 11.65 -8.01
CA THR A 414 9.39 12.64 -8.63
C THR A 414 10.81 12.61 -8.08
N LEU A 415 11.09 11.74 -7.12
CA LEU A 415 12.29 11.81 -6.31
C LEU A 415 13.25 10.67 -6.65
N VAL A 416 14.53 10.93 -6.40
CA VAL A 416 15.60 9.95 -6.50
C VAL A 416 16.26 9.81 -5.13
N THR A 417 16.43 8.57 -4.70
CA THR A 417 17.17 8.25 -3.48
C THR A 417 18.56 7.75 -3.88
N SER A 418 19.63 8.32 -3.33
CA SER A 418 20.99 7.88 -3.67
C SER A 418 21.18 6.39 -3.30
N PRO A 419 21.66 5.53 -4.22
CA PRO A 419 21.80 4.10 -3.98
C PRO A 419 22.57 3.73 -2.71
N THR A 420 23.65 4.48 -2.39
CA THR A 420 24.45 4.28 -1.17
C THR A 420 23.73 4.67 0.12
N ASN A 421 22.63 5.41 0.05
CA ASN A 421 21.83 5.86 1.19
C ASN A 421 20.55 5.03 1.40
N LEU A 422 20.22 4.09 0.51
CA LEU A 422 18.90 3.40 0.52
C LEU A 422 18.71 2.48 1.73
N ARG A 423 19.82 2.00 2.29
CA ARG A 423 19.83 0.78 3.11
C ARG A 423 20.88 0.83 4.24
N ALA A 424 21.63 1.92 4.40
CA ALA A 424 22.51 2.13 5.54
C ALA A 424 22.69 3.64 5.69
N PRO A 425 22.05 4.31 6.66
CA PRO A 425 22.25 5.73 6.84
C PRO A 425 23.58 5.91 7.59
N VAL A 426 24.62 6.25 6.83
CA VAL A 426 25.94 6.54 7.38
C VAL A 426 26.00 7.96 7.95
N THR A 427 24.94 8.76 7.85
CA THR A 427 24.94 10.12 8.39
C THR A 427 23.53 10.50 8.85
N GLY A 428 23.36 10.81 10.15
CA GLY A 428 22.12 11.29 10.77
C GLY A 428 21.58 12.61 10.20
N LYS A 429 21.19 12.60 8.92
CA LYS A 429 20.46 13.64 8.19
C LYS A 429 19.31 12.93 7.45
N SER A 430 18.17 13.62 7.27
CA SER A 430 17.01 13.08 6.54
C SER A 430 17.42 12.34 5.27
N THR A 431 16.79 11.19 5.06
CA THR A 431 17.08 10.29 3.93
C THR A 431 16.62 10.85 2.59
N LYS A 432 15.87 11.98 2.61
CA LYS A 432 15.06 12.52 1.50
C LYS A 432 14.02 11.53 0.96
N ASN A 433 13.78 10.43 1.68
CA ASN A 433 12.78 9.43 1.35
C ASN A 433 11.68 9.49 2.41
N ALA A 434 10.57 10.14 2.08
CA ALA A 434 9.47 10.37 3.02
C ALA A 434 8.88 9.08 3.60
N ALA A 435 8.88 7.98 2.84
CA ALA A 435 8.37 6.70 3.31
C ALA A 435 9.30 6.04 4.33
N LEU A 436 10.62 6.15 4.13
CA LEU A 436 11.61 5.70 5.12
C LEU A 436 11.57 6.60 6.36
N ASP A 437 11.49 7.92 6.18
CA ASP A 437 11.35 8.88 7.29
C ASP A 437 10.08 8.58 8.13
N GLN A 438 8.97 8.19 7.49
CA GLN A 438 7.76 7.74 8.19
C GLN A 438 8.00 6.41 8.94
N GLN A 439 8.68 5.43 8.35
CA GLN A 439 9.02 4.18 9.04
C GLN A 439 9.94 4.41 10.25
N LEU A 440 10.89 5.34 10.16
CA LEU A 440 11.78 5.71 11.27
C LEU A 440 10.99 6.35 12.41
N LYS A 441 10.06 7.25 12.08
CA LYS A 441 9.11 7.81 13.05
C LYS A 441 8.31 6.69 13.74
N ASP A 442 7.78 5.74 12.98
CA ASP A 442 6.93 4.67 13.51
C ASP A 442 7.75 3.69 14.38
N ALA A 443 9.01 3.42 14.02
CA ALA A 443 9.93 2.64 14.83
C ALA A 443 10.30 3.34 16.15
N TRP A 444 10.53 4.66 16.14
CA TRP A 444 10.71 5.46 17.36
C TRP A 444 9.46 5.44 18.24
N TYR A 445 8.29 5.57 17.63
CA TYR A 445 7.02 5.49 18.34
C TYR A 445 6.87 4.13 19.03
N LEU A 446 7.09 3.02 18.31
CA LEU A 446 7.04 1.67 18.88
C LEU A 446 8.09 1.47 19.97
N TRP A 447 9.34 1.92 19.78
CA TRP A 447 10.40 1.86 20.78
C TRP A 447 9.99 2.45 22.14
N SER A 448 9.17 3.51 22.13
CA SER A 448 8.64 4.15 23.33
C SER A 448 7.47 3.44 24.00
N ARG A 449 6.80 2.52 23.29
CA ARG A 449 5.52 1.93 23.71
C ARG A 449 5.59 0.43 23.98
N VAL A 450 6.43 -0.31 23.26
CA VAL A 450 6.56 -1.77 23.43
C VAL A 450 7.15 -2.11 24.79
N ARG A 451 6.61 -3.17 25.41
CA ARG A 451 6.99 -3.63 26.75
C ARG A 451 7.77 -4.94 26.68
N LYS A 452 7.56 -5.77 25.64
CA LYS A 452 8.32 -7.01 25.47
C LYS A 452 9.77 -6.72 25.09
N PRO A 453 10.77 -7.30 25.78
CA PRO A 453 12.19 -7.10 25.47
C PRO A 453 12.54 -7.44 24.01
N GLU A 454 11.93 -8.48 23.45
CA GLU A 454 12.15 -8.91 22.06
C GLU A 454 11.71 -7.86 21.03
N ASN A 455 10.51 -7.28 21.20
CA ASN A 455 10.02 -6.21 20.32
C ASN A 455 10.85 -4.93 20.49
N LYS A 456 11.26 -4.64 21.73
CA LYS A 456 12.13 -3.50 22.04
C LYS A 456 13.48 -3.66 21.33
N GLN A 457 14.09 -4.84 21.42
CA GLN A 457 15.32 -5.17 20.72
C GLN A 457 15.17 -5.02 19.19
N ARG A 458 14.08 -5.53 18.60
CA ARG A 458 13.82 -5.36 17.16
C ARG A 458 13.75 -3.88 16.76
N CYS A 459 13.03 -3.05 17.52
CA CYS A 459 13.00 -1.60 17.29
C CYS A 459 14.40 -0.98 17.37
N ALA A 460 15.20 -1.36 18.37
CA ALA A 460 16.56 -0.87 18.49
C ALA A 460 17.46 -1.32 17.34
N GLU A 461 17.38 -2.58 16.91
CA GLU A 461 18.14 -3.09 15.77
C GLU A 461 17.84 -2.29 14.49
N PHE A 462 16.55 -2.07 14.19
CA PHE A 462 16.15 -1.24 13.04
C PHE A 462 16.65 0.20 13.16
N LEU A 463 16.42 0.83 14.31
CA LEU A 463 16.83 2.22 14.54
C LEU A 463 18.35 2.37 14.59
N ARG A 464 19.12 1.36 15.01
CA ARG A 464 20.59 1.40 14.99
C ARG A 464 21.15 1.07 13.61
N ALA A 465 20.50 0.19 12.86
CA ALA A 465 20.79 -0.02 11.44
C ALA A 465 20.61 1.29 10.66
N ALA A 466 19.57 2.04 10.97
CA ALA A 466 19.30 3.35 10.37
C ALA A 466 20.20 4.46 10.95
N TYR A 467 20.35 4.47 12.26
CA TYR A 467 21.15 5.36 13.07
C TYR A 467 22.63 5.55 12.73
N GLY A 468 23.27 4.38 12.57
CA GLY A 468 24.64 4.21 13.05
C GLY A 468 24.77 4.64 14.51
N ASP A 469 25.90 5.26 14.84
CA ASP A 469 26.25 5.63 16.21
C ASP A 469 25.51 6.86 16.76
N ASN A 470 24.83 7.63 15.90
CA ASN A 470 24.21 8.89 16.26
C ASN A 470 22.69 8.84 16.00
N PRO A 471 21.90 8.18 16.89
CA PRO A 471 20.45 8.17 16.76
C PRO A 471 19.87 9.58 16.80
N ASP A 472 19.04 9.87 15.79
CA ASP A 472 18.32 11.13 15.67
C ASP A 472 16.82 10.88 15.79
N VAL A 473 16.14 11.69 16.59
CA VAL A 473 14.70 11.59 16.83
C VAL A 473 14.02 12.66 15.97
N PRO A 474 13.09 12.29 15.08
CA PRO A 474 12.34 13.27 14.31
C PRO A 474 11.64 14.28 15.23
N ALA A 475 11.84 15.58 14.97
CA ALA A 475 11.27 16.68 15.75
C ALA A 475 9.77 16.87 15.48
N LEU A 476 8.96 15.89 15.89
CA LEU A 476 7.51 15.83 15.71
C LEU A 476 6.81 15.76 17.06
N ALA A 477 5.72 16.53 17.25
CA ALA A 477 4.95 16.52 18.50
C ALA A 477 4.51 15.10 18.92
N SER A 478 4.22 14.23 17.95
CA SER A 478 3.87 12.82 18.18
C SER A 478 5.01 11.96 18.75
N LEU A 479 6.25 12.43 18.74
CA LEU A 479 7.39 11.72 19.34
C LEU A 479 7.98 12.50 20.52
N LEU A 480 8.05 13.81 20.44
CA LEU A 480 8.82 14.66 21.36
C LEU A 480 8.33 14.62 22.81
N TYR A 481 7.03 14.43 23.02
CA TYR A 481 6.49 14.26 24.37
C TYR A 481 6.55 12.81 24.88
N ARG A 482 6.94 11.86 24.04
CA ARG A 482 7.02 10.42 24.35
C ARG A 482 8.47 9.95 24.53
N ILE A 483 9.40 10.46 23.72
CA ILE A 483 10.81 10.09 23.73
C ILE A 483 11.58 10.99 24.69
N SER A 484 12.24 10.41 25.67
CA SER A 484 13.15 11.11 26.58
C SER A 484 14.60 11.04 26.11
N GLN A 485 15.45 11.91 26.66
CA GLN A 485 16.90 11.82 26.46
C GLN A 485 17.45 10.44 26.89
N LYS A 486 16.87 9.85 27.94
CA LYS A 486 17.24 8.49 28.40
C LYS A 486 16.90 7.41 27.38
N ASP A 487 15.80 7.56 26.64
CA ASP A 487 15.44 6.60 25.58
C ASP A 487 16.44 6.66 24.42
N VAL A 488 16.94 7.85 24.09
CA VAL A 488 17.99 8.05 23.09
C VAL A 488 19.32 7.45 23.56
N GLU A 489 19.71 7.70 24.82
CA GLU A 489 20.90 7.11 25.43
C GLU A 489 20.83 5.58 25.50
N ALA A 490 19.67 5.03 25.86
CA ALA A 490 19.43 3.59 25.90
C ALA A 490 19.52 2.97 24.50
N LEU A 491 19.00 3.64 23.48
CA LEU A 491 19.14 3.20 22.10
C LEU A 491 20.62 3.24 21.67
N ALA A 492 21.32 4.33 21.94
CA ALA A 492 22.74 4.50 21.58
C ALA A 492 23.65 3.43 22.23
N ALA A 493 23.27 2.91 23.39
CA ALA A 493 23.96 1.82 24.06
C ALA A 493 23.72 0.43 23.42
N THR A 494 22.79 0.32 22.47
CA THR A 494 22.50 -0.94 21.76
C THR A 494 23.48 -1.15 20.59
N PRO A 495 24.01 -2.36 20.36
CA PRO A 495 24.90 -2.63 19.23
C PRO A 495 24.28 -2.26 17.88
N PRO A 496 25.08 -1.74 16.91
CA PRO A 496 24.59 -1.53 15.56
C PRO A 496 24.24 -2.86 14.88
N ALA A 497 23.22 -2.82 14.02
CA ALA A 497 22.87 -3.98 13.20
C ALA A 497 23.92 -4.20 12.07
N PRO A 498 23.95 -5.40 11.47
CA PRO A 498 24.82 -5.70 10.33
C PRO A 498 24.64 -4.74 9.15
N ALA A 499 25.69 -4.54 8.35
CA ALA A 499 25.69 -3.63 7.20
C ALA A 499 24.70 -4.04 6.09
N ASP A 500 24.25 -5.28 6.08
CA ASP A 500 23.28 -5.85 5.13
C ASP A 500 21.85 -5.91 5.70
N TYR A 501 21.57 -5.28 6.84
CA TYR A 501 20.26 -5.33 7.50
C TYR A 501 19.07 -5.01 6.57
N PHE A 502 19.27 -4.10 5.62
CA PHE A 502 18.23 -3.68 4.67
C PHE A 502 18.34 -4.34 3.29
N ALA A 503 19.18 -5.36 3.09
CA ALA A 503 19.28 -6.09 1.83
C ALA A 503 18.00 -6.93 1.58
N GLY A 504 16.97 -6.29 1.04
CA GLY A 504 15.69 -6.93 0.73
C GLY A 504 15.82 -7.94 -0.40
N LYS A 505 15.23 -9.13 -0.20
CA LYS A 505 15.05 -10.17 -1.22
C LYS A 505 13.76 -9.96 -2.00
N SER A 506 13.65 -10.57 -3.17
CA SER A 506 12.38 -10.69 -3.88
C SER A 506 11.34 -11.37 -3.01
N VAL A 507 10.10 -10.86 -3.03
CA VAL A 507 9.04 -11.27 -2.10
C VAL A 507 7.69 -11.33 -2.80
N LEU A 508 6.88 -12.30 -2.38
CA LEU A 508 5.51 -12.48 -2.83
C LEU A 508 4.55 -12.28 -1.66
N TYR A 509 3.70 -11.26 -1.74
CA TYR A 509 2.61 -11.02 -0.80
C TYR A 509 1.30 -11.41 -1.44
N GLY A 510 1.00 -12.72 -1.42
CA GLY A 510 -0.18 -13.29 -2.08
C GLY A 510 -1.52 -12.87 -1.49
N GLY A 511 -1.57 -12.48 -0.21
CA GLY A 511 -2.77 -11.94 0.43
C GLY A 511 -3.15 -10.57 -0.13
N LYS A 512 -2.15 -9.71 -0.35
CA LYS A 512 -2.32 -8.41 -0.98
C LYS A 512 -2.41 -8.50 -2.51
N GLY A 513 -1.74 -9.50 -3.06
CA GLY A 513 -1.50 -9.71 -4.47
C GLY A 513 -0.43 -8.77 -5.04
N HIS A 514 0.68 -8.61 -4.33
CA HIS A 514 1.89 -7.94 -4.82
C HIS A 514 3.00 -8.96 -5.02
N ALA A 515 3.69 -8.93 -6.15
CA ALA A 515 4.95 -9.63 -6.34
C ALA A 515 6.06 -8.61 -6.58
N ILE A 516 7.13 -8.66 -5.79
CA ILE A 516 8.21 -7.68 -5.82
C ILE A 516 9.51 -8.41 -6.15
N LEU A 517 10.13 -8.06 -7.28
CA LEU A 517 11.46 -8.51 -7.64
C LEU A 517 12.48 -7.45 -7.22
N ARG A 518 13.60 -7.88 -6.63
CA ARG A 518 14.70 -7.03 -6.17
C ARG A 518 16.01 -7.63 -6.62
N GLY A 519 16.84 -6.80 -7.27
CA GLY A 519 18.16 -7.17 -7.73
C GLY A 519 19.23 -6.15 -7.39
N GLY A 520 20.46 -6.58 -7.63
CA GLY A 520 21.66 -5.76 -7.51
C GLY A 520 22.21 -5.50 -6.12
N THR A 521 23.32 -4.79 -6.11
CA THR A 521 24.03 -4.31 -4.90
C THR A 521 23.37 -3.06 -4.35
N PRO A 522 23.67 -2.61 -3.11
CA PRO A 522 23.17 -1.33 -2.62
C PRO A 522 23.44 -0.15 -3.57
N SER A 523 24.60 -0.12 -4.24
CA SER A 523 24.96 0.92 -5.22
C SER A 523 24.28 0.79 -6.58
N ALA A 524 23.70 -0.37 -6.90
CA ALA A 524 23.09 -0.67 -8.20
C ALA A 524 21.68 -1.28 -8.04
N SER A 525 20.99 -0.92 -6.96
CA SER A 525 19.69 -1.50 -6.62
C SER A 525 18.65 -1.20 -7.68
N HIS A 526 17.89 -2.22 -8.04
CA HIS A 526 16.81 -2.13 -9.01
C HIS A 526 15.75 -3.18 -8.68
N GLY A 527 14.60 -3.08 -9.33
CA GLY A 527 13.53 -4.04 -9.16
C GLY A 527 12.23 -3.60 -9.79
N LEU A 528 11.19 -4.39 -9.57
CA LEU A 528 9.84 -4.09 -10.00
C LEU A 528 8.80 -4.60 -9.00
N GLN A 529 7.59 -4.03 -9.07
CA GLN A 529 6.40 -4.55 -8.40
C GLN A 529 5.34 -4.88 -9.45
N LEU A 530 4.78 -6.08 -9.38
CA LEU A 530 3.57 -6.51 -10.07
C LEU A 530 2.37 -6.45 -9.12
N LEU A 531 1.30 -5.80 -9.57
CA LEU A 531 0.01 -5.78 -8.90
C LEU A 531 -0.93 -6.79 -9.56
N PHE A 532 -1.16 -7.93 -8.89
CA PHE A 532 -2.07 -8.98 -9.37
C PHE A 532 -3.27 -9.20 -8.44
N GLY A 533 -3.31 -8.57 -7.28
CA GLY A 533 -4.34 -8.76 -6.27
C GLY A 533 -5.66 -8.08 -6.53
N ALA A 534 -6.61 -8.33 -5.63
CA ALA A 534 -7.87 -7.64 -5.61
C ALA A 534 -7.69 -6.16 -5.26
N LEU A 535 -8.28 -5.31 -6.08
CA LEU A 535 -8.35 -3.87 -5.82
C LEU A 535 -9.59 -3.54 -4.99
N ARG A 536 -9.38 -2.74 -3.94
CA ARG A 536 -10.41 -2.19 -3.06
C ARG A 536 -10.42 -0.66 -3.13
N ALA A 537 -11.08 -0.01 -2.18
CA ALA A 537 -11.03 1.44 -2.02
C ALA A 537 -9.59 1.95 -2.12
N HIS A 538 -9.41 3.15 -2.69
CA HIS A 538 -8.10 3.75 -3.00
C HIS A 538 -7.19 2.94 -3.95
N GLY A 539 -7.73 1.91 -4.61
CA GLY A 539 -7.15 1.31 -5.80
C GLY A 539 -7.58 2.06 -7.06
N GLN A 540 -6.77 1.97 -8.11
CA GLN A 540 -7.09 2.47 -9.45
C GLN A 540 -7.46 1.28 -10.36
N ALA A 541 -7.82 1.51 -11.63
CA ALA A 541 -8.21 0.43 -12.54
C ALA A 541 -6.99 -0.37 -13.05
N GLU A 542 -6.27 -0.99 -12.14
CA GLU A 542 -4.99 -1.66 -12.31
C GLU A 542 -5.12 -3.18 -12.23
N CYS A 543 -4.96 -3.89 -13.35
CA CYS A 543 -4.97 -5.35 -13.37
C CYS A 543 -3.71 -5.85 -14.05
N LEU A 544 -2.86 -6.55 -13.29
CA LEU A 544 -1.51 -6.94 -13.74
C LEU A 544 -0.66 -5.71 -14.12
N SER A 545 -0.92 -4.54 -13.51
CA SER A 545 -0.07 -3.35 -13.67
C SER A 545 1.27 -3.57 -12.98
N TRP A 546 2.28 -2.81 -13.38
CA TRP A 546 3.58 -2.89 -12.75
C TRP A 546 4.34 -1.57 -12.77
N LEU A 547 5.20 -1.42 -11.77
CA LEU A 547 6.11 -0.30 -11.62
C LEU A 547 7.55 -0.81 -11.57
N PHE A 548 8.50 -0.05 -12.12
CA PHE A 548 9.91 -0.47 -12.18
C PHE A 548 10.87 0.65 -11.77
N TYR A 549 11.91 0.23 -11.06
CA TYR A 549 12.85 1.10 -10.36
C TYR A 549 14.28 0.73 -10.70
N ASN A 550 15.11 1.73 -11.00
CA ASN A 550 16.55 1.58 -11.23
C ASN A 550 17.29 2.78 -10.64
N LEU A 551 18.45 2.53 -10.02
CA LEU A 551 19.30 3.57 -9.43
C LEU A 551 18.56 4.49 -8.44
N GLY A 552 17.65 3.92 -7.66
CA GLY A 552 16.92 4.68 -6.64
C GLY A 552 15.81 5.59 -7.18
N ALA A 553 15.32 5.35 -8.40
CA ALA A 553 14.29 6.14 -9.05
C ALA A 553 13.22 5.27 -9.71
N GLU A 554 11.96 5.74 -9.70
CA GLU A 554 10.91 5.18 -10.55
C GLU A 554 11.08 5.64 -12.00
N TRP A 555 10.86 4.72 -12.94
CA TRP A 555 10.91 5.00 -14.37
C TRP A 555 9.59 4.71 -15.12
N SER A 556 8.68 3.93 -14.52
CA SER A 556 7.40 3.48 -15.09
C SER A 556 6.33 4.57 -15.31
N TYR A 557 6.47 5.75 -14.68
CA TYR A 557 5.45 6.80 -14.62
C TYR A 557 4.05 6.26 -14.30
N ASP A 558 3.78 6.00 -13.02
CA ASP A 558 2.39 5.97 -12.56
C ASP A 558 1.89 7.41 -12.30
N PRO A 559 0.75 7.84 -12.88
CA PRO A 559 0.25 9.19 -12.69
C PRO A 559 -0.20 9.47 -11.25
N GLY A 560 -0.51 8.45 -10.45
CA GLY A 560 -0.83 8.61 -9.04
C GLY A 560 -2.15 9.36 -8.73
N TYR A 561 -2.19 10.00 -7.56
CA TYR A 561 -3.39 10.57 -6.95
C TYR A 561 -3.58 12.06 -7.24
N PHE A 562 -4.79 12.41 -7.67
CA PHE A 562 -5.19 13.78 -7.95
C PHE A 562 -6.66 14.01 -7.54
N ASN A 563 -7.27 15.11 -7.99
CA ASN A 563 -8.65 15.47 -7.66
C ASN A 563 -9.53 15.59 -8.91
N THR A 564 -10.85 15.62 -8.66
CA THR A 564 -11.90 15.93 -9.63
C THR A 564 -11.77 15.18 -10.96
N HIS A 565 -11.96 15.86 -12.09
CA HIS A 565 -12.15 15.24 -13.41
C HIS A 565 -10.87 14.59 -13.91
N TYR A 566 -9.70 15.12 -13.52
CA TYR A 566 -8.41 14.53 -13.88
C TYR A 566 -8.21 13.16 -13.21
N ARG A 567 -8.53 13.05 -11.92
CA ARG A 567 -8.46 11.75 -11.22
C ARG A 567 -9.32 10.71 -11.90
N PHE A 568 -10.62 10.98 -12.04
CA PHE A 568 -11.59 9.98 -12.51
C PHE A 568 -11.55 9.74 -14.02
N GLY A 569 -11.06 10.71 -14.80
CA GLY A 569 -10.93 10.60 -16.25
C GLY A 569 -9.58 10.09 -16.74
N TRP A 570 -8.52 10.24 -15.95
CA TRP A 570 -7.16 9.90 -16.33
C TRP A 570 -6.47 9.00 -15.30
N THR A 571 -6.19 9.53 -14.10
CA THR A 571 -5.21 8.87 -13.22
C THR A 571 -5.71 7.56 -12.62
N SER A 572 -7.02 7.33 -12.59
CA SER A 572 -7.60 6.07 -12.12
C SER A 572 -8.01 5.09 -13.22
N VAL A 573 -7.75 5.40 -14.50
CA VAL A 573 -8.21 4.57 -15.63
C VAL A 573 -7.11 3.69 -16.20
N SER A 574 -7.48 2.54 -16.76
CA SER A 574 -6.50 1.49 -17.06
C SER A 574 -5.40 1.87 -18.05
N VAL A 575 -5.69 2.68 -19.07
CA VAL A 575 -4.70 3.09 -20.08
C VAL A 575 -3.61 4.00 -19.51
N ALA A 576 -3.83 4.58 -18.33
CA ALA A 576 -2.85 5.42 -17.66
C ALA A 576 -1.77 4.62 -16.90
N HIS A 577 -1.94 3.30 -16.77
CA HIS A 577 -1.01 2.39 -16.08
C HIS A 577 -0.38 1.40 -17.04
N GLN A 578 0.78 0.85 -16.68
CA GLN A 578 1.51 -0.14 -17.48
C GLN A 578 0.75 -1.48 -17.53
N GLN A 579 -0.23 -1.63 -18.42
CA GLN A 579 -1.03 -2.85 -18.56
C GLN A 579 -1.62 -3.05 -19.97
N VAL A 580 -2.19 -4.24 -20.16
CA VAL A 580 -3.04 -4.55 -21.31
C VAL A 580 -4.48 -4.14 -21.00
N THR A 581 -5.13 -3.54 -21.99
CA THR A 581 -6.54 -3.14 -21.95
C THR A 581 -7.31 -3.84 -23.07
N PHE A 582 -8.60 -4.03 -22.86
CA PHE A 582 -9.51 -4.62 -23.84
C PHE A 582 -10.55 -3.58 -24.25
N ASN A 583 -10.81 -3.49 -25.56
CA ASN A 583 -11.83 -2.61 -26.16
C ASN A 583 -11.74 -1.12 -25.76
N ALA A 584 -10.53 -0.64 -25.41
CA ALA A 584 -10.31 0.71 -24.87
C ALA A 584 -11.18 1.03 -23.64
N LYS A 585 -11.37 0.05 -22.76
CA LYS A 585 -12.09 0.19 -21.49
C LYS A 585 -11.15 0.11 -20.31
N SER A 586 -11.63 0.55 -19.16
CA SER A 586 -10.97 0.29 -17.88
C SER A 586 -11.44 -1.01 -17.28
N ALA A 587 -10.55 -1.73 -16.60
CA ALA A 587 -10.93 -2.91 -15.83
C ALA A 587 -11.91 -2.53 -14.72
N ALA A 588 -12.94 -3.36 -14.53
CA ALA A 588 -13.76 -3.31 -13.32
C ALA A 588 -12.99 -4.03 -12.19
N PRO A 589 -12.73 -3.36 -11.05
CA PRO A 589 -12.11 -4.00 -9.88
C PRO A 589 -12.94 -5.20 -9.41
N SER A 590 -12.49 -6.43 -9.68
CA SER A 590 -13.18 -7.64 -9.23
C SER A 590 -12.25 -8.83 -9.13
N GLY A 591 -12.46 -9.65 -8.09
CA GLY A 591 -11.66 -10.85 -7.82
C GLY A 591 -10.18 -10.55 -7.54
N SER A 592 -9.38 -11.60 -7.45
CA SER A 592 -7.92 -11.52 -7.33
C SER A 592 -7.29 -12.33 -8.45
N GLY A 593 -6.11 -11.91 -8.90
CA GLY A 593 -5.25 -12.72 -9.77
C GLY A 593 -4.54 -13.84 -9.01
N GLU A 594 -3.85 -14.67 -9.78
CA GLU A 594 -3.15 -15.88 -9.33
C GLU A 594 -1.71 -15.89 -9.88
N ILE A 595 -0.75 -16.31 -9.07
CA ILE A 595 0.62 -16.60 -9.53
C ILE A 595 0.64 -17.97 -10.20
N LEU A 596 1.22 -18.03 -11.40
CA LEU A 596 1.45 -19.25 -12.16
C LEU A 596 2.91 -19.73 -12.03
N ALA A 597 3.86 -18.80 -11.98
CA ALA A 597 5.28 -19.12 -11.77
C ALA A 597 6.00 -18.01 -11.01
N TRP A 598 7.02 -18.38 -10.23
CA TRP A 598 7.81 -17.46 -9.41
C TRP A 598 9.24 -17.98 -9.28
N GLN A 599 10.21 -17.14 -9.65
CA GLN A 599 11.64 -17.37 -9.44
C GLN A 599 12.25 -16.10 -8.80
N PRO A 600 12.44 -16.07 -7.48
CA PRO A 600 12.91 -14.88 -6.76
C PRO A 600 14.42 -14.74 -6.71
N ASP A 601 15.16 -15.81 -6.98
CA ASP A 601 16.59 -15.93 -6.70
C ASP A 601 17.41 -16.02 -7.99
N GLY A 602 18.71 -15.75 -7.85
CA GLY A 602 19.65 -15.80 -8.96
C GLY A 602 19.76 -14.49 -9.73
N SER A 603 20.48 -14.54 -10.85
CA SER A 603 20.72 -13.35 -11.69
C SER A 603 19.66 -13.19 -12.79
N ALA A 604 18.81 -14.19 -13.01
CA ALA A 604 17.52 -14.05 -13.68
C ALA A 604 16.39 -14.37 -12.71
N GLN A 605 15.48 -13.41 -12.53
CA GLN A 605 14.31 -13.54 -11.66
C GLN A 605 13.04 -13.29 -12.48
N TYR A 606 11.93 -13.92 -12.11
CA TYR A 606 10.66 -13.71 -12.80
C TYR A 606 9.41 -14.00 -11.97
N VAL A 607 8.30 -13.43 -12.41
CA VAL A 607 6.95 -13.74 -11.95
C VAL A 607 6.01 -13.85 -13.14
N LEU A 608 5.24 -14.94 -13.21
CA LEU A 608 4.11 -15.10 -14.13
C LEU A 608 2.83 -15.08 -13.31
N ALA A 609 1.90 -14.22 -13.66
CA ALA A 609 0.58 -14.15 -13.03
C ALA A 609 -0.54 -14.08 -14.07
N LYS A 610 -1.75 -14.48 -13.67
CA LYS A 610 -2.98 -14.33 -14.45
C LYS A 610 -4.04 -13.56 -13.65
N HIS A 611 -4.94 -12.89 -14.34
CA HIS A 611 -6.07 -12.20 -13.71
C HIS A 611 -7.40 -12.58 -14.40
N PRO A 612 -8.04 -13.69 -14.01
CA PRO A 612 -9.18 -14.24 -14.73
C PRO A 612 -10.45 -13.37 -14.67
N TYR A 613 -10.50 -12.41 -13.74
CA TYR A 613 -11.65 -11.53 -13.53
C TYR A 613 -11.50 -10.16 -14.21
N SER A 614 -10.34 -9.86 -14.80
CA SER A 614 -10.12 -8.55 -15.44
C SER A 614 -10.84 -8.53 -16.78
N TYR A 615 -11.55 -7.43 -17.07
CA TYR A 615 -12.17 -7.20 -18.38
C TYR A 615 -13.15 -8.29 -18.84
N VAL A 616 -13.79 -9.03 -17.93
CA VAL A 616 -14.79 -10.06 -18.26
C VAL A 616 -15.96 -9.46 -19.06
N GLN A 617 -16.37 -8.23 -18.71
CA GLN A 617 -17.44 -7.51 -19.43
C GLN A 617 -17.05 -7.15 -20.88
N GLU A 618 -15.75 -7.14 -21.17
CA GLU A 618 -15.19 -6.85 -22.49
C GLU A 618 -14.91 -8.13 -23.30
N GLY A 619 -15.37 -9.29 -22.81
CA GLY A 619 -15.21 -10.57 -23.49
C GLY A 619 -13.80 -11.17 -23.34
N THR A 620 -13.06 -10.81 -22.29
CA THR A 620 -11.73 -11.36 -22.02
C THR A 620 -11.81 -12.83 -21.63
N ILE A 621 -10.95 -13.64 -22.26
CA ILE A 621 -10.81 -15.08 -22.02
C ILE A 621 -9.51 -15.37 -21.25
N ARG A 622 -8.43 -14.66 -21.61
CA ARG A 622 -7.11 -14.85 -21.03
C ARG A 622 -6.43 -13.49 -20.83
N ASN A 623 -5.86 -13.27 -19.65
CA ASN A 623 -5.02 -12.12 -19.34
C ASN A 623 -3.94 -12.56 -18.36
N GLU A 624 -2.72 -12.70 -18.88
CA GLU A 624 -1.55 -13.19 -18.14
C GLU A 624 -0.35 -12.30 -18.43
N ARG A 625 0.56 -12.20 -17.46
CA ARG A 625 1.76 -11.39 -17.58
C ARG A 625 2.95 -12.02 -16.90
N LEU A 626 4.01 -12.23 -17.67
CA LEU A 626 5.35 -12.52 -17.19
C LEU A 626 6.12 -11.19 -17.07
N LEU A 627 6.68 -10.94 -15.90
CA LEU A 627 7.71 -9.94 -15.70
C LEU A 627 9.00 -10.64 -15.27
N GLY A 628 10.10 -10.33 -15.93
CA GLY A 628 11.42 -10.84 -15.61
C GLY A 628 12.46 -9.73 -15.54
N GLN A 629 13.53 -9.97 -14.78
CA GLN A 629 14.72 -9.13 -14.75
C GLN A 629 15.98 -9.98 -14.89
N ALA A 630 17.00 -9.40 -15.50
CA ALA A 630 18.31 -10.00 -15.65
C ALA A 630 19.40 -9.04 -15.17
N ASP A 631 20.26 -9.53 -14.28
CA ASP A 631 21.34 -8.78 -13.65
C ASP A 631 22.67 -9.13 -14.35
N ALA A 632 23.57 -8.15 -14.46
CA ALA A 632 24.94 -8.34 -14.86
C ALA A 632 25.76 -9.00 -13.72
N PRO A 633 26.95 -9.56 -13.99
CA PRO A 633 27.80 -10.14 -12.96
C PRO A 633 28.21 -9.18 -11.84
N ASP A 634 28.21 -7.87 -12.10
CA ASP A 634 28.47 -6.82 -11.11
C ASP A 634 27.23 -6.40 -10.28
N GLY A 635 26.08 -7.04 -10.54
CA GLY A 635 24.80 -6.73 -9.92
C GLY A 635 24.08 -5.50 -10.50
N SER A 636 24.59 -4.87 -11.55
CA SER A 636 23.83 -3.86 -12.28
C SER A 636 22.73 -4.50 -13.13
N LEU A 637 21.64 -3.80 -13.40
CA LEU A 637 20.60 -4.29 -14.30
C LEU A 637 21.13 -4.40 -15.74
N ASP A 638 20.94 -5.53 -16.40
CA ASP A 638 21.08 -5.66 -17.85
C ASP A 638 19.79 -5.20 -18.54
N TYR A 639 18.66 -5.83 -18.22
CA TYR A 639 17.34 -5.49 -18.78
C TYR A 639 16.17 -6.08 -17.95
N TRP A 640 14.98 -5.54 -18.20
CA TRP A 640 13.69 -6.17 -17.87
C TRP A 640 13.04 -6.77 -19.11
N ILE A 641 12.23 -7.82 -18.92
CA ILE A 641 11.36 -8.39 -19.93
C ILE A 641 9.91 -8.42 -19.44
N ASP A 642 8.98 -7.90 -20.25
CA ASP A 642 7.53 -7.93 -20.03
C ASP A 642 6.89 -8.75 -21.16
N ILE A 643 6.21 -9.85 -20.84
CA ILE A 643 5.46 -10.65 -21.81
C ILE A 643 4.02 -10.76 -21.33
N SER A 644 3.10 -10.12 -22.03
CA SER A 644 1.66 -10.22 -21.76
C SER A 644 0.99 -11.16 -22.77
N ILE A 645 0.16 -12.09 -22.28
CA ILE A 645 -0.67 -12.98 -23.10
C ILE A 645 -2.13 -12.59 -22.90
N ALA A 646 -2.78 -12.17 -23.98
CA ALA A 646 -4.16 -11.68 -23.98
C ALA A 646 -5.04 -12.42 -24.99
N GLN A 647 -6.28 -12.74 -24.64
CA GLN A 647 -7.24 -13.42 -25.52
C GLN A 647 -8.67 -12.95 -25.23
N GLY A 648 -9.54 -12.94 -26.25
CA GLY A 648 -10.90 -12.38 -26.19
C GLY A 648 -10.96 -10.88 -26.50
N GLY A 649 -12.15 -10.27 -26.41
CA GLY A 649 -12.40 -8.89 -26.84
C GLY A 649 -12.35 -8.65 -28.36
N GLU A 650 -12.72 -7.44 -28.77
CA GLU A 650 -12.68 -6.98 -30.16
C GLU A 650 -11.28 -6.52 -30.56
N PHE A 651 -10.57 -5.85 -29.64
CA PHE A 651 -9.17 -5.49 -29.77
C PHE A 651 -8.52 -5.33 -28.39
N ARG A 652 -7.18 -5.36 -28.36
CA ARG A 652 -6.38 -5.18 -27.14
C ARG A 652 -5.29 -4.17 -27.40
N ASP A 653 -5.07 -3.31 -26.41
CA ASP A 653 -3.91 -2.43 -26.40
C ASP A 653 -2.98 -2.80 -25.27
N ASP A 654 -1.72 -3.05 -25.62
CA ASP A 654 -0.62 -3.04 -24.69
C ASP A 654 0.07 -1.67 -24.73
N SER A 655 0.13 -1.00 -23.58
CA SER A 655 0.74 0.34 -23.48
C SER A 655 2.14 0.29 -22.88
N PHE A 656 2.99 1.20 -23.33
CA PHE A 656 4.25 1.56 -22.69
C PHE A 656 4.38 3.07 -22.62
N HIS A 657 4.68 3.57 -21.42
CA HIS A 657 5.04 4.95 -21.14
C HIS A 657 6.20 4.98 -20.15
N SER A 658 6.76 6.16 -19.88
CA SER A 658 7.79 6.34 -18.86
C SER A 658 7.86 7.81 -18.46
N VAL A 659 8.70 8.11 -17.47
CA VAL A 659 9.01 9.48 -17.04
C VAL A 659 9.81 10.30 -18.08
N MET A 660 9.86 9.89 -19.35
CA MET A 660 10.64 10.52 -20.42
C MET A 660 9.74 11.30 -21.39
N ALA A 661 10.12 12.52 -21.72
CA ALA A 661 9.35 13.38 -22.62
C ALA A 661 9.62 13.12 -24.11
N ARG A 662 10.81 12.64 -24.48
CA ARG A 662 11.22 12.48 -25.88
C ARG A 662 11.25 11.03 -26.27
N VAL A 663 10.76 10.72 -27.47
CA VAL A 663 10.77 9.39 -28.07
C VAL A 663 11.40 9.44 -29.45
N GLU A 664 12.32 8.52 -29.71
CA GLU A 664 13.03 8.33 -30.96
C GLU A 664 12.80 6.92 -31.47
N THR A 665 12.54 6.77 -32.77
CA THR A 665 12.32 5.48 -33.41
C THR A 665 12.65 5.56 -34.90
N GLN A 666 12.94 4.42 -35.51
CA GLN A 666 13.06 4.27 -36.96
C GLN A 666 11.70 3.95 -37.62
N LEU A 667 10.67 3.62 -36.82
CA LEU A 667 9.35 3.35 -37.33
C LEU A 667 8.67 4.64 -37.80
N GLU A 668 8.29 4.68 -39.08
CA GLU A 668 7.57 5.81 -39.65
C GLU A 668 6.11 5.82 -39.20
N LEU A 669 5.76 6.77 -38.33
CA LEU A 669 4.41 6.97 -37.80
C LEU A 669 3.70 8.09 -38.56
N THR A 670 2.50 7.81 -39.08
CA THR A 670 1.66 8.77 -39.78
C THR A 670 0.70 9.44 -38.80
N PRO A 671 0.71 10.78 -38.64
CA PRO A 671 -0.27 11.49 -37.81
C PRO A 671 -1.70 11.17 -38.24
N MET A 672 -2.59 10.94 -37.28
CA MET A 672 -4.01 10.68 -37.54
C MET A 672 -4.79 11.99 -37.63
N ASP A 673 -5.86 12.03 -38.43
CA ASP A 673 -6.79 13.16 -38.52
C ASP A 673 -7.83 13.13 -37.38
N GLN A 674 -7.33 13.08 -36.15
CA GLN A 674 -8.13 13.14 -34.93
C GLN A 674 -7.31 13.77 -33.81
N PHE A 675 -8.00 14.43 -32.88
CA PHE A 675 -7.42 15.13 -31.74
C PHE A 675 -6.83 14.17 -30.71
N ALA A 676 -7.56 13.11 -30.37
CA ALA A 676 -7.15 12.08 -29.41
C ALA A 676 -7.41 10.68 -29.96
N LEU A 677 -6.75 9.67 -29.39
CA LEU A 677 -6.81 8.28 -29.83
C LEU A 677 -8.25 7.73 -29.80
N GLY A 678 -9.05 8.14 -28.81
CA GLY A 678 -10.47 7.81 -28.69
C GLY A 678 -11.43 8.68 -29.51
N GLY A 679 -10.95 9.75 -30.16
CA GLY A 679 -11.74 10.67 -30.99
C GLY A 679 -11.70 12.13 -30.53
N ASP A 680 -12.58 12.95 -31.11
CA ASP A 680 -12.52 14.43 -31.03
C ASP A 680 -13.37 15.06 -29.91
N ARG A 681 -13.93 14.26 -28.99
CA ARG A 681 -14.91 14.72 -27.98
C ARG A 681 -14.44 15.92 -27.15
N PHE A 682 -13.16 15.95 -26.79
CA PHE A 682 -12.56 16.99 -25.94
C PHE A 682 -11.61 17.91 -26.72
N LYS A 683 -11.76 17.98 -28.04
CA LYS A 683 -10.96 18.87 -28.88
C LYS A 683 -11.09 20.32 -28.41
N GLY A 684 -9.94 20.96 -28.16
CA GLY A 684 -9.87 22.33 -27.66
C GLY A 684 -10.09 22.48 -26.14
N GLN A 685 -10.33 21.39 -25.41
CA GLN A 685 -10.39 21.42 -23.95
C GLN A 685 -9.03 21.10 -23.32
N TYR A 686 -8.84 21.54 -22.07
CA TYR A 686 -7.65 21.32 -21.26
C TYR A 686 -8.02 21.26 -19.78
N PHE A 687 -7.18 20.64 -18.95
CA PHE A 687 -7.39 20.65 -17.51
C PHE A 687 -7.01 22.01 -16.93
N LEU A 688 -7.92 22.58 -16.13
CA LEU A 688 -7.70 23.79 -15.37
C LEU A 688 -6.79 23.51 -14.15
N PRO A 689 -6.20 24.55 -13.54
CA PRO A 689 -5.38 24.42 -12.35
C PRO A 689 -6.01 23.77 -11.12
N ASP A 690 -7.34 23.64 -11.07
CA ASP A 690 -8.10 22.92 -10.03
C ASP A 690 -8.54 21.51 -10.47
N TYR A 691 -7.93 20.98 -11.54
CA TYR A 691 -8.11 19.65 -12.10
C TYR A 691 -9.47 19.39 -12.79
N ARG A 692 -10.29 20.43 -12.95
CA ARG A 692 -11.52 20.34 -13.76
C ARG A 692 -11.21 20.53 -15.24
N LEU A 693 -11.88 19.76 -16.08
CA LEU A 693 -11.80 19.90 -17.53
C LEU A 693 -12.51 21.19 -17.99
N SER A 694 -11.82 22.02 -18.78
CA SER A 694 -12.35 23.28 -19.29
C SER A 694 -13.61 23.06 -20.13
N GLY A 695 -14.66 23.84 -19.89
CA GLY A 695 -15.96 23.68 -20.57
C GLY A 695 -16.89 22.65 -19.92
N GLU A 696 -16.41 21.89 -18.93
CA GLU A 696 -17.20 20.92 -18.15
C GLU A 696 -17.12 21.27 -16.65
N THR A 697 -16.88 22.54 -16.30
CA THR A 697 -16.65 22.99 -14.91
C THR A 697 -17.91 22.98 -14.04
N ASP A 698 -19.09 22.85 -14.65
CA ASP A 698 -20.39 22.65 -14.01
C ASP A 698 -20.57 21.23 -13.47
N LYS A 699 -19.77 20.26 -13.95
CA LYS A 699 -19.85 18.87 -13.50
C LYS A 699 -19.39 18.72 -12.05
N GLY A 700 -19.96 17.71 -11.40
CA GLY A 700 -19.69 17.41 -9.99
C GLY A 700 -18.30 16.80 -9.78
N PHE A 701 -17.84 16.81 -8.53
CA PHE A 701 -16.50 16.33 -8.14
C PHE A 701 -16.14 14.95 -8.68
N TYR A 702 -17.07 13.98 -8.65
CA TYR A 702 -16.86 12.60 -9.10
C TYR A 702 -17.12 12.37 -10.60
N TRP A 703 -17.36 13.41 -11.39
CA TRP A 703 -17.61 13.24 -12.82
C TRP A 703 -16.33 12.77 -13.53
N ALA A 704 -16.48 11.71 -14.32
CA ALA A 704 -15.42 11.11 -15.12
C ALA A 704 -15.62 11.45 -16.62
N PRO A 705 -14.65 12.10 -17.28
CA PRO A 705 -14.59 12.20 -18.72
C PRO A 705 -14.80 10.83 -19.41
N GLU A 706 -15.65 10.81 -20.43
CA GLU A 706 -15.93 9.58 -21.20
C GLU A 706 -14.72 9.10 -22.02
N GLY A 707 -14.73 7.81 -22.37
CA GLY A 707 -13.67 7.20 -23.19
C GLY A 707 -12.52 6.57 -22.40
N HIS A 708 -12.63 6.44 -21.07
CA HIS A 708 -11.69 5.68 -20.23
C HIS A 708 -10.21 6.07 -20.46
N GLY A 709 -9.95 7.38 -20.55
CA GLY A 709 -8.62 7.97 -20.81
C GLY A 709 -8.24 8.08 -22.29
N TYR A 710 -8.82 7.30 -23.20
CA TYR A 710 -8.44 7.35 -24.62
C TYR A 710 -8.76 8.67 -25.31
N ASN A 711 -9.79 9.38 -24.86
CA ASN A 711 -10.11 10.73 -25.32
C ASN A 711 -9.14 11.80 -24.78
N LEU A 712 -8.20 11.42 -23.91
CA LEU A 712 -7.17 12.28 -23.30
C LEU A 712 -5.75 11.91 -23.78
N LEU A 713 -5.63 10.91 -24.67
CA LEU A 713 -4.40 10.57 -25.38
C LEU A 713 -4.33 11.35 -26.71
N VAL A 714 -3.76 12.54 -26.67
CA VAL A 714 -3.78 13.51 -27.77
C VAL A 714 -2.66 13.29 -28.79
N LYS A 715 -2.79 13.96 -29.95
CA LYS A 715 -1.85 13.93 -31.07
C LYS A 715 -1.48 12.50 -31.54
N PRO A 716 -2.46 11.62 -31.78
CA PRO A 716 -2.16 10.25 -32.14
C PRO A 716 -1.51 10.16 -33.53
N ALA A 717 -0.52 9.27 -33.65
CA ALA A 717 0.10 8.86 -34.91
C ALA A 717 0.16 7.34 -34.98
N LYS A 718 -0.01 6.77 -36.18
CA LYS A 718 -0.17 5.33 -36.41
C LYS A 718 0.87 4.78 -37.39
N ALA A 719 1.33 3.56 -37.15
CA ALA A 719 2.06 2.72 -38.09
C ALA A 719 1.50 1.30 -38.07
N ILE A 720 1.69 0.55 -39.15
CA ILE A 720 1.37 -0.89 -39.22
C ILE A 720 2.64 -1.60 -39.68
N VAL A 721 3.07 -2.61 -38.91
CA VAL A 721 4.25 -3.40 -39.24
C VAL A 721 3.79 -4.72 -39.84
N SER A 722 4.18 -5.02 -41.08
CA SER A 722 3.73 -6.21 -41.82
C SER A 722 4.57 -7.47 -41.56
N ASP A 723 5.72 -7.33 -40.93
CA ASP A 723 6.67 -8.41 -40.65
C ASP A 723 6.87 -8.63 -39.15
N THR A 724 7.83 -9.49 -38.79
CA THR A 724 8.18 -9.83 -37.41
C THR A 724 9.40 -9.05 -36.89
N SER A 725 9.77 -7.95 -37.56
CA SER A 725 10.94 -7.16 -37.15
C SER A 725 10.73 -6.49 -35.80
N THR A 726 11.76 -6.54 -34.96
CA THR A 726 11.78 -5.88 -33.65
C THR A 726 11.80 -4.36 -33.83
N GLN A 727 10.82 -3.68 -33.24
CA GLN A 727 10.73 -2.22 -33.26
C GLN A 727 11.42 -1.64 -32.02
N ARG A 728 12.42 -0.78 -32.23
CA ARG A 728 13.18 -0.14 -31.14
C ARG A 728 12.75 1.30 -30.94
N PHE A 729 12.50 1.66 -29.68
CA PHE A 729 12.16 3.01 -29.25
C PHE A 729 13.14 3.45 -28.17
N ARG A 730 13.74 4.64 -28.34
CA ARG A 730 14.62 5.26 -27.34
C ARG A 730 13.91 6.46 -26.71
N PHE A 731 13.87 6.47 -25.40
CA PHE A 731 13.22 7.47 -24.58
C PHE A 731 14.27 8.28 -23.81
N THR A 732 14.20 9.60 -23.92
CA THR A 732 15.19 10.54 -23.36
C THR A 732 14.50 11.75 -22.73
N LYS A 733 15.27 12.61 -22.07
CA LYS A 733 14.79 13.84 -21.42
C LYS A 733 13.73 13.56 -20.35
N ALA A 734 14.18 13.10 -19.18
CA ALA A 734 13.31 12.87 -18.04
C ALA A 734 12.52 14.14 -17.65
N ILE A 735 11.23 13.98 -17.35
CA ILE A 735 10.29 15.07 -17.04
C ILE A 735 10.46 15.63 -15.63
N PHE A 736 11.02 14.83 -14.72
CA PHE A 736 11.25 15.22 -13.33
C PHE A 736 12.73 15.47 -13.06
N ALA A 737 13.01 16.51 -12.28
CA ALA A 737 14.37 16.96 -11.98
C ALA A 737 15.22 15.88 -11.29
N GLY A 738 14.59 15.04 -10.45
CA GLY A 738 15.26 13.91 -9.81
C GLY A 738 15.82 12.94 -10.85
N GLN A 739 14.97 12.36 -11.67
CA GLN A 739 15.34 11.41 -12.71
C GLN A 739 16.29 12.03 -13.76
N ALA A 740 16.09 13.30 -14.11
CA ALA A 740 16.98 14.01 -15.02
C ALA A 740 18.43 14.08 -14.50
N SER A 741 18.63 14.11 -13.17
CA SER A 741 19.98 14.12 -12.58
C SER A 741 20.75 12.82 -12.79
N LEU A 742 20.08 11.70 -13.10
CA LEU A 742 20.70 10.40 -13.34
C LEU A 742 21.16 10.21 -14.79
N ARG A 743 20.78 11.13 -15.70
CA ARG A 743 21.17 11.14 -17.12
C ARG A 743 20.99 9.79 -17.81
N GLN A 744 19.87 9.13 -17.57
CA GLN A 744 19.57 7.84 -18.19
C GLN A 744 18.71 8.02 -19.44
N ALA A 745 18.92 7.15 -20.43
CA ALA A 745 17.97 6.88 -21.49
C ALA A 745 17.39 5.48 -21.31
N ILE A 746 16.10 5.35 -21.62
CA ILE A 746 15.40 4.06 -21.63
C ILE A 746 15.27 3.62 -23.07
N THR A 747 15.71 2.41 -23.40
CA THR A 747 15.45 1.82 -24.71
C THR A 747 14.53 0.62 -24.54
N VAL A 748 13.53 0.55 -25.41
CA VAL A 748 12.54 -0.52 -25.41
C VAL A 748 12.54 -1.19 -26.77
N ASP A 749 12.75 -2.50 -26.75
CA ASP A 749 12.68 -3.37 -27.91
C ASP A 749 11.34 -4.12 -27.88
N PHE A 750 10.53 -3.92 -28.92
CA PHE A 750 9.25 -4.60 -29.12
C PHE A 750 9.39 -5.66 -30.21
N PRO A 751 9.56 -6.96 -29.87
CA PRO A 751 9.52 -8.03 -30.86
C PRO A 751 8.26 -7.95 -31.72
N GLY A 752 8.45 -8.02 -33.03
CA GLY A 752 7.38 -7.83 -34.01
C GLY A 752 6.45 -9.03 -34.12
N GLU A 753 5.18 -8.74 -34.40
CA GLU A 753 4.16 -9.70 -34.83
C GLU A 753 3.49 -9.11 -36.08
N PRO A 754 3.16 -9.92 -37.09
CA PRO A 754 2.70 -9.42 -38.37
C PRO A 754 1.34 -8.72 -38.25
N ASN A 755 1.20 -7.60 -38.95
CA ASN A 755 0.00 -6.74 -39.01
C ASN A 755 -0.38 -6.05 -37.69
N ARG A 756 0.53 -6.03 -36.71
CA ARG A 756 0.32 -5.27 -35.46
C ARG A 756 0.35 -3.77 -35.73
N GLU A 757 -0.59 -3.06 -35.13
CA GLU A 757 -0.65 -1.61 -35.21
C GLU A 757 0.14 -0.98 -34.05
N TYR A 758 0.89 0.07 -34.35
CA TYR A 758 1.61 0.89 -33.38
C TYR A 758 1.01 2.28 -33.36
N TYR A 759 0.72 2.77 -32.18
CA TYR A 759 0.23 4.13 -31.94
C TYR A 759 1.21 4.89 -31.06
N ARG A 760 1.54 6.11 -31.44
CA ARG A 760 2.18 7.10 -30.56
C ARG A 760 1.15 8.15 -30.19
N ALA A 761 1.05 8.48 -28.91
CA ALA A 761 0.21 9.57 -28.41
C ALA A 761 0.87 10.27 -27.22
N GLU A 762 0.28 11.37 -26.76
CA GLU A 762 0.70 12.12 -25.57
C GLU A 762 -0.46 12.22 -24.59
N SER A 763 -0.21 12.12 -23.28
CA SER A 763 -1.25 12.47 -22.30
C SER A 763 -1.60 13.96 -22.40
N MET A 764 -2.84 14.32 -22.11
CA MET A 764 -3.16 15.74 -21.87
C MET A 764 -2.33 16.27 -20.69
N PRO A 765 -1.74 17.48 -20.82
CA PRO A 765 -1.01 18.09 -19.73
C PRO A 765 -1.96 18.58 -18.62
N VAL A 766 -1.43 18.66 -17.40
CA VAL A 766 -2.10 19.28 -16.25
C VAL A 766 -1.14 20.25 -15.58
N ARG A 767 -1.65 21.22 -14.80
CA ARG A 767 -0.78 22.18 -14.11
C ARG A 767 0.25 21.45 -13.23
N GLY A 768 1.52 21.64 -13.55
CA GLY A 768 2.65 21.07 -12.81
C GLY A 768 3.15 19.72 -13.31
N ALA A 769 2.52 19.12 -14.35
CA ALA A 769 3.01 17.93 -15.01
C ALA A 769 2.92 18.10 -16.54
N ASP A 770 4.07 17.94 -17.22
CA ASP A 770 4.15 17.94 -18.68
C ASP A 770 3.39 16.74 -19.27
N SER A 771 3.22 16.70 -20.60
CA SER A 771 2.67 15.52 -21.27
C SER A 771 3.64 14.33 -21.20
N VAL A 772 3.09 13.14 -21.04
CA VAL A 772 3.83 11.88 -21.09
C VAL A 772 3.60 11.20 -22.43
N SER A 773 4.67 10.68 -23.03
CA SER A 773 4.59 9.96 -24.30
C SER A 773 4.15 8.51 -24.09
N TYR A 774 3.20 8.07 -24.90
CA TYR A 774 2.67 6.71 -24.90
C TYR A 774 2.96 6.03 -26.24
N ILE A 775 3.42 4.78 -26.17
CA ILE A 775 3.41 3.83 -27.28
C ILE A 775 2.38 2.75 -26.97
N LEU A 776 1.38 2.61 -27.82
CA LEU A 776 0.37 1.54 -27.71
C LEU A 776 0.52 0.57 -28.88
N ARG A 777 0.39 -0.72 -28.59
CA ARG A 777 0.44 -1.80 -29.57
C ARG A 777 -0.91 -2.49 -29.60
N ARG A 778 -1.55 -2.50 -30.77
CA ARG A 778 -2.91 -3.01 -30.94
C ARG A 778 -2.96 -4.23 -31.83
N ASP A 779 -3.63 -5.25 -31.32
CA ASP A 779 -4.09 -6.39 -32.09
C ASP A 779 -5.63 -6.40 -32.12
N HIS A 780 -6.19 -6.87 -33.24
CA HIS A 780 -7.63 -6.97 -33.47
C HIS A 780 -8.08 -8.43 -33.48
N GLY A 781 -9.34 -8.66 -33.13
CA GLY A 781 -9.95 -9.99 -33.08
C GLY A 781 -9.78 -10.70 -31.72
N ALA A 782 -10.35 -11.90 -31.63
CA ALA A 782 -10.44 -12.66 -30.38
C ALA A 782 -9.29 -13.67 -30.17
N ASP A 783 -8.43 -13.87 -31.17
CA ASP A 783 -7.30 -14.82 -31.12
C ASP A 783 -6.21 -14.38 -30.12
N VAL A 784 -5.32 -15.27 -29.72
CA VAL A 784 -4.29 -14.94 -28.72
C VAL A 784 -3.29 -13.89 -29.24
N SER A 785 -3.09 -12.84 -28.46
CA SER A 785 -2.03 -11.85 -28.63
C SER A 785 -0.90 -12.10 -27.63
N VAL A 786 0.35 -12.07 -28.13
CA VAL A 786 1.54 -12.03 -27.26
C VAL A 786 2.26 -10.69 -27.45
N PHE A 787 2.37 -9.93 -26.37
CA PHE A 787 3.02 -8.62 -26.33
C PHE A 787 4.31 -8.72 -25.49
N ALA A 788 5.46 -8.85 -26.15
CA ALA A 788 6.76 -8.86 -25.48
C ALA A 788 7.44 -7.48 -25.52
N LYS A 789 8.20 -7.11 -24.49
CA LYS A 789 9.03 -5.90 -24.42
C LYS A 789 10.32 -6.24 -23.71
N VAL A 790 11.46 -5.74 -24.18
CA VAL A 790 12.73 -5.76 -23.44
C VAL A 790 13.15 -4.32 -23.18
N ILE A 791 13.34 -3.97 -21.91
CA ILE A 791 13.60 -2.59 -21.44
C ILE A 791 14.99 -2.54 -20.83
N HIS A 792 15.83 -1.65 -21.32
CA HIS A 792 17.21 -1.50 -20.84
C HIS A 792 17.66 -0.04 -20.80
N PHE A 793 18.71 0.19 -20.01
CA PHE A 793 19.19 1.52 -19.67
C PHE A 793 20.59 1.74 -20.22
N ALA A 794 20.86 2.99 -20.56
CA ALA A 794 22.20 3.48 -20.85
C ALA A 794 22.31 4.93 -20.37
N ASP A 795 23.54 5.43 -20.25
CA ASP A 795 23.76 6.88 -20.19
C ASP A 795 23.10 7.54 -21.41
N GLU A 796 22.47 8.70 -21.20
CA GLU A 796 21.71 9.41 -22.22
C GLU A 796 22.57 9.77 -23.44
N ASP A 797 23.86 10.06 -23.23
CA ASP A 797 24.82 10.40 -24.29
C ASP A 797 25.52 9.17 -24.88
N ALA A 798 25.29 7.97 -24.34
CA ALA A 798 25.95 6.76 -24.83
C ALA A 798 25.54 6.45 -26.28
N ALA A 799 26.55 6.26 -27.13
CA ALA A 799 26.35 5.83 -28.52
C ALA A 799 25.95 4.35 -28.67
N GLY A 800 26.15 3.55 -27.62
CA GLY A 800 25.92 2.11 -27.60
C GLY A 800 24.80 1.69 -26.64
N SER A 801 24.32 0.46 -26.84
CA SER A 801 23.26 -0.17 -26.04
C SER A 801 23.81 -1.43 -25.36
N LYS A 802 23.41 -1.69 -24.10
CA LYS A 802 23.72 -2.96 -23.43
C LYS A 802 23.10 -4.16 -24.17
N VAL A 803 21.84 -4.02 -24.61
CA VAL A 803 21.14 -5.00 -25.42
C VAL A 803 21.35 -4.69 -26.91
N LEU A 804 22.08 -5.55 -27.60
CA LEU A 804 22.37 -5.39 -29.03
C LEU A 804 21.16 -5.76 -29.90
N ALA A 805 20.55 -6.92 -29.62
CA ALA A 805 19.42 -7.43 -30.39
C ALA A 805 18.46 -8.25 -29.52
N VAL A 806 17.18 -8.20 -29.89
CA VAL A 806 16.13 -9.09 -29.37
C VAL A 806 15.51 -9.79 -30.56
N LYS A 807 15.58 -11.13 -30.58
CA LYS A 807 15.15 -11.97 -31.69
C LYS A 807 14.07 -12.95 -31.23
N THR A 808 12.94 -12.96 -31.92
CA THR A 808 11.95 -14.04 -31.76
C THR A 808 12.52 -15.33 -32.35
N ILE A 809 12.52 -16.39 -31.57
CA ILE A 809 12.99 -17.71 -31.96
C ILE A 809 11.78 -18.57 -32.34
N PRO A 810 11.78 -19.21 -33.52
CA PRO A 810 10.74 -20.18 -33.89
C PRO A 810 10.68 -21.35 -32.92
N VAL A 811 9.46 -21.76 -32.56
CA VAL A 811 9.17 -22.84 -31.61
C VAL A 811 8.34 -23.92 -32.28
N GLU A 812 8.73 -25.19 -32.11
CA GLU A 812 8.10 -26.35 -32.75
C GLU A 812 7.81 -27.50 -31.75
N PRO A 813 6.58 -28.07 -31.71
CA PRO A 813 5.39 -27.55 -32.38
C PRO A 813 5.04 -26.16 -31.83
N GLY A 814 4.54 -25.26 -32.69
CA GLY A 814 4.08 -23.95 -32.22
C GLY A 814 2.84 -24.04 -31.31
N GLY A 815 2.51 -22.94 -30.62
CA GLY A 815 1.31 -22.80 -29.80
C GLY A 815 0.80 -21.36 -29.77
N GLN A 816 -0.51 -21.14 -29.54
CA GLN A 816 -1.13 -19.82 -29.66
C GLN A 816 -0.55 -18.77 -28.70
N GLY A 817 0.01 -19.17 -27.55
CA GLY A 817 0.70 -18.28 -26.60
C GLY A 817 2.18 -18.62 -26.36
N VAL A 818 2.75 -19.54 -27.14
CA VAL A 818 4.10 -20.06 -26.92
C VAL A 818 5.11 -19.21 -27.68
N ARG A 819 6.13 -18.69 -26.99
CA ARG A 819 7.17 -17.85 -27.61
C ARG A 819 8.54 -18.09 -26.96
N ALA A 820 9.59 -17.93 -27.76
CA ALA A 820 10.96 -17.87 -27.29
C ALA A 820 11.64 -16.59 -27.81
N TYR A 821 12.43 -15.94 -26.96
CA TYR A 821 13.14 -14.70 -27.26
C TYR A 821 14.62 -14.86 -26.92
N MET A 822 15.50 -14.56 -27.87
CA MET A 822 16.95 -14.50 -27.67
C MET A 822 17.37 -13.04 -27.53
N ILE A 823 18.07 -12.73 -26.45
CA ILE A 823 18.58 -11.40 -26.10
C ILE A 823 20.09 -11.46 -26.19
N GLU A 824 20.67 -10.67 -27.10
CA GLU A 824 22.11 -10.61 -27.32
C GLU A 824 22.68 -9.38 -26.63
N LEU A 825 23.64 -9.57 -25.73
CA LEU A 825 24.27 -8.51 -24.94
C LEU A 825 25.59 -8.05 -25.56
N SER A 826 25.94 -6.78 -25.31
CA SER A 826 27.13 -6.13 -25.86
C SER A 826 28.47 -6.71 -25.40
N ASP A 827 28.48 -7.45 -24.28
CA ASP A 827 29.65 -8.15 -23.75
C ASP A 827 29.79 -9.59 -24.26
N GLY A 828 28.92 -10.00 -25.20
CA GLY A 828 28.92 -11.33 -25.82
C GLY A 828 28.03 -12.35 -25.11
N ARG A 829 27.50 -12.05 -23.91
CA ARG A 829 26.51 -12.91 -23.23
C ARG A 829 25.21 -12.97 -24.03
N ARG A 830 24.45 -14.03 -23.82
CA ARG A 830 23.14 -14.23 -24.47
C ARG A 830 22.16 -14.84 -23.49
N ASP A 831 20.92 -14.37 -23.51
CA ASP A 831 19.86 -14.93 -22.69
C ASP A 831 18.70 -15.41 -23.57
N CYS A 832 18.18 -16.60 -23.32
CA CYS A 832 17.01 -17.13 -24.00
C CYS A 832 15.84 -17.23 -23.01
N TRP A 833 14.76 -16.49 -23.25
CA TRP A 833 13.52 -16.54 -22.49
C TRP A 833 12.49 -17.35 -23.25
N PHE A 834 11.79 -18.24 -22.57
CA PHE A 834 10.73 -19.07 -23.10
C PHE A 834 9.47 -18.92 -22.26
N ILE A 835 8.34 -18.75 -22.93
CA ILE A 835 7.00 -18.85 -22.36
C ILE A 835 6.25 -19.97 -23.07
N GLY A 836 5.80 -20.96 -22.30
CA GLY A 836 5.17 -22.17 -22.80
C GLY A 836 3.74 -22.35 -22.27
N ASP A 837 3.08 -23.40 -22.75
CA ASP A 837 1.72 -23.78 -22.35
C ASP A 837 1.66 -25.09 -21.54
N GLY A 838 2.83 -25.63 -21.17
CA GLY A 838 2.97 -26.90 -20.48
C GLY A 838 3.24 -28.10 -21.40
N ALA A 839 3.10 -27.95 -22.73
CA ALA A 839 3.47 -28.98 -23.69
C ALA A 839 4.96 -28.94 -24.04
N ALA A 840 5.51 -30.04 -24.56
CA ALA A 840 6.91 -30.09 -24.96
C ALA A 840 7.14 -29.32 -26.27
N HIS A 841 8.08 -28.39 -26.24
CA HIS A 841 8.46 -27.56 -27.38
C HIS A 841 9.97 -27.56 -27.61
N THR A 842 10.37 -27.50 -28.87
CA THR A 842 11.77 -27.43 -29.30
C THR A 842 12.03 -26.10 -30.01
N PHE A 843 13.18 -25.49 -29.74
CA PHE A 843 13.56 -24.20 -30.32
C PHE A 843 15.06 -23.97 -30.16
N HIS A 844 15.75 -23.52 -31.20
CA HIS A 844 17.19 -23.17 -31.12
C HIS A 844 18.08 -24.24 -30.46
N GLY A 845 17.81 -25.53 -30.71
CA GLY A 845 18.55 -26.65 -30.09
C GLY A 845 18.23 -26.89 -28.61
N LEU A 846 17.27 -26.15 -28.04
CA LEU A 846 16.72 -26.32 -26.71
C LEU A 846 15.38 -27.04 -26.77
N GLN A 847 14.98 -27.56 -25.62
CA GLN A 847 13.68 -28.15 -25.41
C GLN A 847 13.15 -27.82 -24.02
N SER A 848 11.88 -27.48 -23.92
CA SER A 848 11.22 -27.23 -22.65
C SER A 848 9.72 -27.50 -22.73
N SER A 849 9.17 -27.96 -21.61
CA SER A 849 7.72 -28.05 -21.37
C SER A 849 7.24 -27.07 -20.30
N ALA A 850 8.09 -26.12 -19.92
CA ALA A 850 7.79 -25.21 -18.84
C ALA A 850 6.84 -24.09 -19.25
N GLN A 851 6.09 -23.57 -18.28
CA GLN A 851 5.33 -22.33 -18.52
C GLN A 851 6.29 -21.14 -18.71
N VAL A 852 7.42 -21.14 -18.01
CA VAL A 852 8.51 -20.17 -18.14
C VAL A 852 9.83 -20.91 -18.03
N ALA A 853 10.77 -20.60 -18.92
CA ALA A 853 12.17 -20.99 -18.72
C ALA A 853 13.12 -19.89 -19.21
N VAL A 854 14.28 -19.81 -18.59
CA VAL A 854 15.33 -18.84 -18.97
C VAL A 854 16.70 -19.53 -18.93
N TRP A 855 17.46 -19.38 -20.00
CA TRP A 855 18.86 -19.81 -20.10
C TRP A 855 19.75 -18.61 -20.28
N ARG A 856 20.77 -18.46 -19.42
CA ARG A 856 21.76 -17.40 -19.51
C ARG A 856 23.11 -17.97 -19.89
N TYR A 857 23.65 -17.53 -21.02
CA TYR A 857 24.92 -17.96 -21.57
C TYR A 857 26.00 -16.91 -21.31
N GLN A 858 27.19 -17.39 -20.96
CA GLN A 858 28.40 -16.58 -20.86
C GLN A 858 28.90 -16.21 -22.27
N ALA A 859 29.84 -15.26 -22.33
CA ALA A 859 30.41 -14.80 -23.60
C ALA A 859 31.15 -15.91 -24.39
N ASP A 860 31.62 -16.95 -23.71
CA ASP A 860 32.25 -18.13 -24.33
C ASP A 860 31.23 -19.17 -24.84
N GLY A 861 29.93 -18.91 -24.67
CA GLY A 861 28.83 -19.79 -25.06
C GLY A 861 28.49 -20.87 -24.04
N SER A 862 29.19 -20.96 -22.91
CA SER A 862 28.82 -21.87 -21.83
C SER A 862 27.55 -21.42 -21.11
N LEU A 863 26.74 -22.37 -20.64
CA LEU A 863 25.55 -22.08 -19.85
C LEU A 863 25.98 -21.65 -18.44
N GLY A 864 25.66 -20.41 -18.06
CA GLY A 864 25.94 -19.86 -16.73
C GLY A 864 24.81 -20.11 -15.72
N GLU A 865 23.55 -19.93 -16.15
CA GLU A 865 22.38 -20.06 -15.27
C GLU A 865 21.18 -20.57 -16.07
N HIS A 866 20.31 -21.37 -15.45
CA HIS A 866 19.04 -21.80 -16.02
C HIS A 866 17.96 -21.93 -14.94
N HIS A 867 16.77 -21.39 -15.23
CA HIS A 867 15.57 -21.53 -14.40
C HIS A 867 14.39 -21.99 -15.23
N SER A 868 13.49 -22.78 -14.65
CA SER A 868 12.33 -23.34 -15.33
C SER A 868 11.17 -23.59 -14.35
N SER A 869 9.96 -23.14 -14.70
CA SER A 869 8.74 -23.34 -13.92
C SER A 869 8.11 -24.72 -14.19
N GLY A 870 8.82 -25.79 -13.79
CA GLY A 870 8.42 -27.20 -13.97
C GLY A 870 8.44 -27.68 -15.43
N ALA A 871 8.81 -28.90 -15.79
CA ALA A 871 9.23 -30.05 -15.01
C ALA A 871 10.72 -29.99 -14.62
N ALA A 872 11.00 -30.46 -13.40
CA ALA A 872 12.30 -31.05 -13.09
C ALA A 872 12.60 -32.14 -14.14
N VAL A 873 13.87 -32.50 -14.32
CA VAL A 873 14.23 -33.78 -14.95
C VAL A 873 13.50 -34.87 -14.17
N ALA A 874 12.37 -35.34 -14.67
CA ALA A 874 11.63 -36.45 -14.09
C ALA A 874 12.27 -37.71 -14.66
N GLY A 875 13.22 -38.28 -13.92
CA GLY A 875 13.55 -39.68 -14.11
C GLY A 875 12.45 -40.53 -13.49
N ARG A 876 11.97 -41.54 -14.19
CA ARG A 876 11.22 -42.65 -13.60
C ARG A 876 12.06 -43.92 -13.70
N ILE A 877 11.96 -44.77 -12.70
CA ILE A 877 12.47 -46.13 -12.83
C ILE A 877 11.48 -46.87 -13.72
N SER A 878 11.87 -47.11 -14.98
CA SER A 878 11.01 -47.73 -15.97
C SER A 878 11.05 -49.26 -15.92
N ASP A 879 12.15 -49.82 -15.40
CA ASP A 879 12.31 -51.25 -15.26
C ASP A 879 13.26 -51.61 -14.11
N VAL A 880 13.00 -52.74 -13.44
CA VAL A 880 13.78 -53.25 -12.31
C VAL A 880 14.05 -54.73 -12.56
N LEU A 881 15.27 -55.08 -12.97
CA LEU A 881 15.64 -56.45 -13.32
C LEU A 881 16.61 -57.03 -12.30
N GLU A 882 16.24 -58.13 -11.65
CA GLU A 882 17.07 -58.79 -10.63
C GLU A 882 17.74 -60.04 -11.20
N LYS A 883 19.07 -60.14 -11.08
CA LYS A 883 19.82 -61.36 -11.41
C LYS A 883 21.03 -61.52 -10.49
N ASN A 884 21.07 -62.62 -9.75
CA ASN A 884 22.19 -63.00 -8.85
C ASN A 884 22.52 -61.95 -7.76
N GLY A 885 21.52 -61.42 -7.05
CA GLY A 885 21.74 -60.46 -5.95
C GLY A 885 22.14 -59.04 -6.40
N LYS A 886 21.93 -58.73 -7.68
CA LYS A 886 22.11 -57.40 -8.27
C LYS A 886 20.79 -56.94 -8.88
N ILE A 887 20.40 -55.71 -8.56
CA ILE A 887 19.27 -55.02 -9.16
C ILE A 887 19.81 -54.10 -10.25
N GLN A 888 19.33 -54.31 -11.47
CA GLN A 888 19.49 -53.39 -12.58
C GLN A 888 18.28 -52.47 -12.62
N LEU A 889 18.48 -51.19 -12.29
CA LEU A 889 17.46 -50.17 -12.50
C LEU A 889 17.66 -49.58 -13.88
N THR A 890 16.60 -49.60 -14.69
CA THR A 890 16.52 -48.80 -15.90
C THR A 890 15.85 -47.50 -15.51
N VAL A 891 16.62 -46.41 -15.52
CA VAL A 891 16.07 -45.08 -15.31
C VAL A 891 15.79 -44.49 -16.68
N GLN A 892 14.52 -44.26 -16.97
CA GLN A 892 14.10 -43.45 -18.10
C GLN A 892 13.98 -42.02 -17.60
N TRP A 893 14.75 -41.12 -18.19
CA TRP A 893 14.48 -39.70 -18.06
C TRP A 893 13.85 -39.19 -19.34
N ASP A 894 12.90 -38.28 -19.17
CA ASP A 894 12.36 -37.52 -20.28
C ASP A 894 13.34 -36.38 -20.57
N GLU A 895 14.46 -36.69 -21.24
CA GLU A 895 15.25 -35.66 -21.93
C GLU A 895 14.49 -35.29 -23.20
N GLY A 896 13.46 -34.46 -23.04
CA GLY A 896 12.90 -33.67 -24.11
C GLY A 896 12.20 -34.43 -25.26
N ALA A 897 12.84 -35.29 -26.05
CA ALA A 897 12.26 -35.78 -27.29
C ALA A 897 11.20 -36.88 -27.07
N ALA A 898 10.08 -36.82 -27.79
CA ALA A 898 8.95 -37.75 -27.67
C ALA A 898 9.26 -39.24 -28.00
N ASP A 899 10.49 -39.61 -28.40
CA ASP A 899 10.88 -41.00 -28.68
C ASP A 899 12.35 -41.35 -28.38
N ALA A 900 13.11 -40.46 -27.74
CA ALA A 900 14.48 -40.78 -27.30
C ALA A 900 14.53 -40.92 -25.78
N ALA A 901 13.89 -41.97 -25.26
CA ALA A 901 14.13 -42.42 -23.91
C ALA A 901 15.61 -42.83 -23.81
N GLN A 902 16.46 -41.95 -23.29
CA GLN A 902 17.78 -42.38 -22.87
C GLN A 902 17.60 -43.16 -21.56
N ALA A 903 18.10 -44.39 -21.58
CA ALA A 903 17.97 -45.33 -20.48
C ALA A 903 19.37 -45.61 -19.94
N ALA A 904 19.70 -45.07 -18.75
CA ALA A 904 20.85 -45.59 -18.01
C ALA A 904 20.46 -46.87 -17.30
N LYS A 905 21.41 -47.81 -17.28
CA LYS A 905 21.34 -49.00 -16.45
C LYS A 905 22.23 -48.81 -15.23
N ALA A 906 21.62 -48.63 -14.07
CA ALA A 906 22.31 -48.63 -12.79
C ALA A 906 22.37 -50.07 -12.26
N LEU A 907 23.56 -50.60 -11.98
CA LEU A 907 23.69 -51.92 -11.35
C LEU A 907 23.97 -51.73 -9.85
N ILE A 908 22.97 -52.03 -9.02
CA ILE A 908 23.05 -51.87 -7.57
C ILE A 908 23.16 -53.27 -6.95
N THR A 909 24.18 -53.47 -6.13
CA THR A 909 24.30 -54.67 -5.30
C THR A 909 23.78 -54.32 -3.92
N TYR A 910 22.78 -55.05 -3.45
CA TYR A 910 22.17 -54.86 -2.13
C TYR A 910 22.53 -56.04 -1.23
N GLY A 911 22.46 -55.85 0.08
CA GLY A 911 22.66 -56.91 1.07
C GLY A 911 21.53 -57.95 1.06
N SER A 912 21.45 -58.79 2.09
CA SER A 912 20.53 -59.94 2.17
C SER A 912 19.02 -59.61 2.21
N GLU A 913 18.59 -58.35 2.12
CA GLU A 913 17.19 -57.95 2.25
C GLU A 913 16.71 -56.98 1.15
N ARG A 914 15.55 -57.28 0.57
CA ARG A 914 14.96 -56.62 -0.61
C ARG A 914 14.17 -55.34 -0.25
N PRO A 915 14.42 -54.19 -0.92
CA PRO A 915 13.52 -53.03 -0.86
C PRO A 915 12.21 -53.24 -1.63
N SER A 916 11.10 -52.67 -1.15
CA SER A 916 9.75 -52.86 -1.73
C SER A 916 9.38 -51.85 -2.83
N SER A 917 9.98 -50.66 -2.79
CA SER A 917 9.86 -49.63 -3.84
C SER A 917 11.11 -48.78 -3.90
N TRP A 918 11.34 -48.20 -5.08
CA TRP A 918 12.47 -47.33 -5.39
C TRP A 918 11.92 -46.01 -5.94
N ALA A 919 12.45 -44.89 -5.48
CA ALA A 919 12.11 -43.55 -5.96
C ALA A 919 13.38 -42.76 -6.23
N ILE A 920 13.32 -41.86 -7.21
CA ILE A 920 14.40 -40.91 -7.46
C ILE A 920 14.24 -39.75 -6.48
N ASP A 921 15.28 -39.47 -5.72
CA ASP A 921 15.33 -38.37 -4.75
C ASP A 921 15.77 -37.07 -5.44
N SER A 922 16.86 -37.14 -6.21
CA SER A 922 17.39 -35.99 -6.96
C SER A 922 18.23 -36.44 -8.15
N ILE A 923 18.34 -35.58 -9.17
CA ILE A 923 19.24 -35.75 -10.32
C ILE A 923 20.14 -34.51 -10.41
N GLN A 924 21.46 -34.69 -10.40
CA GLN A 924 22.45 -33.61 -10.52
C GLN A 924 23.54 -34.02 -11.50
N GLY A 925 23.53 -33.48 -12.72
CA GLY A 925 24.44 -33.90 -13.78
C GLY A 925 24.30 -35.40 -14.10
N ASP A 926 25.42 -36.13 -14.12
CA ASP A 926 25.45 -37.58 -14.35
C ASP A 926 25.26 -38.42 -13.06
N VAL A 927 24.82 -37.81 -11.95
CA VAL A 927 24.62 -38.49 -10.66
C VAL A 927 23.14 -38.55 -10.31
N ILE A 928 22.62 -39.77 -10.09
CA ILE A 928 21.27 -40.00 -9.55
C ILE A 928 21.37 -40.39 -8.08
N THR A 929 20.54 -39.76 -7.25
CA THR A 929 20.29 -40.18 -5.86
C THR A 929 18.97 -40.94 -5.79
N LEU A 930 18.99 -42.15 -5.25
CA LEU A 930 17.81 -43.02 -5.11
C LEU A 930 17.44 -43.25 -3.65
N ASN A 931 16.14 -43.23 -3.37
CA ASN A 931 15.55 -43.66 -2.10
C ASN A 931 14.88 -45.02 -2.26
N ALA A 932 15.07 -45.92 -1.30
CA ALA A 932 14.45 -47.25 -1.28
C ALA A 932 13.62 -47.44 0.01
N THR A 933 12.34 -47.78 -0.11
CA THR A 933 11.40 -47.89 1.03
C THR A 933 10.88 -49.31 1.22
N LYS A 934 10.59 -49.69 2.49
CA LYS A 934 10.17 -51.06 2.86
C LYS A 934 8.68 -51.20 3.25
N THR A 935 7.98 -50.21 3.84
CA THR A 935 6.49 -50.15 3.98
C THR A 935 5.96 -48.83 4.61
N HIS A 936 4.74 -48.38 4.26
CA HIS A 936 4.04 -47.21 4.83
C HIS A 936 2.89 -47.60 5.78
N LEU A 937 2.82 -47.00 6.98
CA LEU A 937 1.59 -46.87 7.77
C LEU A 937 1.11 -45.43 7.62
N GLY A 938 -0.14 -45.22 7.17
CA GLY A 938 -0.71 -43.91 6.79
C GLY A 938 -0.62 -42.77 7.83
N ARG A 939 -1.19 -41.60 7.49
CA ARG A 939 -1.03 -40.33 8.24
C ARG A 939 -1.74 -40.33 9.60
N LEU A 940 -1.01 -39.89 10.64
CA LEU A 940 -1.40 -39.89 12.05
C LEU A 940 -1.09 -38.53 12.68
N GLU A 941 -2.00 -37.97 13.47
CA GLU A 941 -1.76 -36.80 14.32
C GLU A 941 -0.97 -37.22 15.57
N PHE A 942 0.15 -36.57 15.84
CA PHE A 942 0.95 -36.72 17.05
C PHE A 942 0.62 -35.58 18.00
N THR A 943 0.07 -35.89 19.17
CA THR A 943 -0.17 -34.92 20.25
C THR A 943 0.75 -35.20 21.43
N PRO A 944 1.68 -34.30 21.79
CA PRO A 944 2.62 -34.52 22.88
C PRO A 944 1.89 -34.54 24.23
N ILE A 945 2.23 -35.52 25.06
CA ILE A 945 1.72 -35.68 26.43
C ILE A 945 2.82 -35.76 27.49
N GLY A 946 4.08 -35.69 27.05
CA GLY A 946 5.29 -35.67 27.87
C GLY A 946 6.52 -35.50 26.98
N GLU A 947 7.70 -35.51 27.59
CA GLU A 947 8.95 -35.51 26.83
C GLU A 947 9.03 -36.78 25.96
N ASN A 948 9.18 -36.59 24.66
CA ASN A 948 9.26 -37.64 23.64
C ASN A 948 8.08 -38.63 23.62
N THR A 949 6.96 -38.29 24.25
CA THR A 949 5.79 -39.17 24.42
C THR A 949 4.54 -38.55 23.81
N TYR A 950 3.82 -39.30 22.98
CA TYR A 950 2.73 -38.81 22.15
C TYR A 950 1.51 -39.72 22.20
N THR A 951 0.33 -39.12 22.17
CA THR A 951 -0.88 -39.83 21.76
C THR A 951 -1.10 -39.68 20.26
N LEU A 952 -1.48 -40.77 19.60
CA LEU A 952 -1.73 -40.83 18.16
C LEU A 952 -3.22 -40.84 17.83
N ARG A 953 -3.59 -40.09 16.78
CA ARG A 953 -4.93 -40.13 16.19
C ARG A 953 -4.87 -40.30 14.68
N PRO A 954 -5.50 -41.32 14.08
CA PRO A 954 -5.53 -41.46 12.63
C PRO A 954 -6.31 -40.33 11.95
N GLU A 955 -5.79 -39.84 10.81
CA GLU A 955 -6.44 -38.77 10.05
C GLU A 955 -7.72 -39.23 9.31
N SER A 956 -7.86 -40.54 9.05
CA SER A 956 -9.04 -41.08 8.35
C SER A 956 -9.59 -42.36 8.99
N SER A 957 -10.86 -42.64 8.71
CA SER A 957 -11.57 -43.87 9.09
C SER A 957 -11.02 -45.15 8.43
N PHE A 958 -10.02 -45.03 7.53
CA PHE A 958 -9.42 -46.13 6.79
C PHE A 958 -8.81 -47.20 7.71
N PHE A 959 -8.33 -46.83 8.90
CA PHE A 959 -7.78 -47.77 9.88
C PHE A 959 -8.84 -48.60 10.63
N TYR A 960 -10.06 -48.10 10.76
CA TYR A 960 -11.12 -48.79 11.52
C TYR A 960 -11.80 -49.93 10.73
N ASN A 961 -11.63 -49.99 9.40
CA ASN A 961 -12.32 -50.94 8.52
C ASN A 961 -11.50 -52.19 8.12
N ARG A 962 -10.24 -52.33 8.58
CA ARG A 962 -9.38 -53.51 8.27
C ARG A 962 -9.03 -54.40 9.48
N GLY A 963 -9.66 -54.20 10.63
CA GLY A 963 -9.56 -55.14 11.77
C GLY A 963 -8.15 -55.36 12.35
N GLY A 964 -7.15 -54.53 11.97
CA GLY A 964 -5.80 -54.60 12.51
C GLY A 964 -5.63 -53.67 13.71
N SER A 965 -5.27 -54.20 14.86
CA SER A 965 -4.84 -53.40 16.02
C SER A 965 -3.45 -52.83 15.77
N LEU A 966 -3.26 -51.51 15.90
CA LEU A 966 -1.93 -50.91 15.97
C LEU A 966 -1.27 -51.35 17.29
N ASP A 967 -0.22 -52.15 17.19
CA ASP A 967 0.52 -52.76 18.30
C ASP A 967 2.05 -52.57 18.15
N ASP A 968 2.86 -53.14 19.04
CA ASP A 968 4.33 -53.04 18.98
C ASP A 968 4.92 -53.40 17.61
N THR A 969 4.37 -54.42 16.92
CA THR A 969 4.85 -54.85 15.59
C THR A 969 4.51 -53.84 14.49
N SER A 970 3.52 -52.98 14.73
CA SER A 970 3.14 -51.88 13.85
C SER A 970 4.10 -50.69 13.91
N PHE A 971 4.99 -50.61 14.91
CA PHE A 971 5.91 -49.47 15.07
C PHE A 971 7.38 -49.85 15.11
N GLN A 972 7.69 -51.11 15.45
CA GLN A 972 9.06 -51.63 15.55
C GLN A 972 9.86 -51.37 14.27
N GLY A 973 10.95 -50.61 14.39
CA GLY A 973 11.87 -50.31 13.28
C GLY A 973 11.45 -49.15 12.35
N ARG A 974 10.36 -48.43 12.65
CA ARG A 974 9.83 -47.35 11.79
C ARG A 974 10.15 -45.95 12.32
N HIS A 975 10.19 -44.96 11.43
CA HIS A 975 10.52 -43.55 11.69
C HIS A 975 9.33 -42.64 11.36
N ILE A 976 9.36 -41.40 11.84
CA ILE A 976 8.34 -40.38 11.60
C ILE A 976 8.82 -39.44 10.51
N VAL A 977 7.96 -39.21 9.52
CA VAL A 977 8.22 -38.28 8.41
C VAL A 977 7.16 -37.18 8.32
N ASP A 978 7.59 -35.96 7.95
CA ASP A 978 6.71 -34.81 7.71
C ASP A 978 5.99 -34.87 6.35
N GLU A 979 5.16 -33.87 6.04
CA GLU A 979 4.41 -33.79 4.77
C GLU A 979 5.32 -33.68 3.53
N ALA A 980 6.54 -33.19 3.71
CA ALA A 980 7.56 -33.14 2.66
C ALA A 980 8.35 -34.46 2.54
N GLY A 981 8.08 -35.44 3.41
CA GLY A 981 8.73 -36.76 3.43
C GLY A 981 10.05 -36.82 4.21
N ASN A 982 10.44 -35.74 4.90
CA ASN A 982 11.68 -35.70 5.68
C ASN A 982 11.52 -36.45 6.99
N VAL A 983 12.57 -37.17 7.43
CA VAL A 983 12.58 -37.83 8.75
C VAL A 983 12.71 -36.79 9.86
N VAL A 984 11.67 -36.66 10.67
CA VAL A 984 11.61 -35.70 11.78
C VAL A 984 11.81 -36.34 13.16
N ALA A 985 11.66 -37.67 13.27
CA ALA A 985 12.06 -38.43 14.45
C ALA A 985 12.30 -39.90 14.10
N LYS A 986 13.22 -40.58 14.80
CA LYS A 986 13.61 -41.96 14.50
C LYS A 986 13.07 -42.93 15.54
N GLY A 987 12.61 -44.11 15.12
CA GLY A 987 12.18 -45.17 16.05
C GLY A 987 10.90 -44.80 16.80
N VAL A 988 9.79 -45.40 16.41
CA VAL A 988 8.54 -45.30 17.16
C VAL A 988 8.39 -46.55 18.03
N ALA A 989 8.28 -46.37 19.34
CA ALA A 989 8.05 -47.47 20.28
C ALA A 989 6.64 -47.34 20.87
N TYR A 990 5.85 -48.40 20.79
CA TYR A 990 4.51 -48.39 21.35
C TYR A 990 4.57 -48.61 22.86
N CYS A 991 3.76 -47.83 23.60
CA CYS A 991 3.79 -47.81 25.06
C CYS A 991 2.49 -48.34 25.67
N GLY A 992 1.41 -48.46 24.88
CA GLY A 992 0.09 -48.90 25.33
C GLY A 992 -1.05 -48.04 24.76
N GLY A 993 -2.29 -48.43 25.02
CA GLY A 993 -3.48 -47.70 24.60
C GLY A 993 -4.48 -47.56 25.75
N THR A 994 -5.05 -46.36 25.92
CA THR A 994 -6.09 -46.09 26.92
C THR A 994 -7.21 -45.29 26.25
N ASN A 995 -8.46 -45.74 26.39
CA ASN A 995 -9.65 -45.06 25.81
C ASN A 995 -9.57 -44.77 24.30
N GLY A 996 -8.93 -45.63 23.51
CA GLY A 996 -8.87 -45.50 22.05
C GLY A 996 -7.82 -44.52 21.52
N LEU A 997 -6.99 -43.93 22.39
CA LEU A 997 -5.79 -43.18 22.03
C LEU A 997 -4.55 -44.07 22.26
N LEU A 998 -3.75 -44.24 21.22
CA LEU A 998 -2.50 -45.02 21.26
C LEU A 998 -1.39 -44.13 21.77
N THR A 999 -0.58 -44.61 22.71
CA THR A 999 0.57 -43.89 23.23
C THR A 999 1.85 -44.48 22.64
N VAL A 1000 2.70 -43.61 22.09
CA VAL A 1000 4.01 -43.99 21.57
C VAL A 1000 5.08 -43.07 22.15
N THR A 1001 6.31 -43.59 22.20
CA THR A 1001 7.52 -42.81 22.40
C THR A 1001 8.33 -42.75 21.11
N VAL A 1002 9.04 -41.65 20.94
CA VAL A 1002 9.86 -41.37 19.75
C VAL A 1002 11.26 -40.94 20.20
N SER A 1003 12.28 -41.00 19.34
CA SER A 1003 13.64 -40.66 19.77
C SER A 1003 13.86 -39.17 20.08
N GLU A 1004 13.06 -38.29 19.48
CA GLU A 1004 13.26 -36.84 19.47
C GLU A 1004 11.93 -36.09 19.53
N GLN A 1005 11.89 -34.95 20.22
CA GLN A 1005 10.67 -34.17 20.40
C GLN A 1005 10.27 -33.49 19.09
N ILE A 1006 9.11 -33.86 18.57
CA ILE A 1006 8.45 -33.23 17.42
C ILE A 1006 7.26 -32.35 17.84
N PRO A 1007 6.94 -31.26 17.11
CA PRO A 1007 5.75 -30.45 17.35
C PRO A 1007 4.45 -31.26 17.23
N LYS A 1008 3.36 -30.73 17.78
CA LYS A 1008 2.03 -31.28 17.49
C LYS A 1008 1.75 -31.11 16.00
N GLY A 1009 1.35 -32.19 15.32
CA GLY A 1009 1.05 -32.14 13.89
C GLY A 1009 0.73 -33.50 13.30
N PHE A 1010 0.43 -33.54 12.01
CA PHE A 1010 0.23 -34.78 11.27
C PHE A 1010 1.53 -35.26 10.66
N TYR A 1011 1.85 -36.53 10.87
CA TYR A 1011 3.06 -37.18 10.39
C TYR A 1011 2.75 -38.58 9.86
N THR A 1012 3.67 -39.13 9.06
CA THR A 1012 3.57 -40.50 8.55
C THR A 1012 4.62 -41.39 9.21
N ILE A 1013 4.29 -42.67 9.43
CA ILE A 1013 5.24 -43.64 10.01
C ILE A 1013 5.74 -44.58 8.91
N SER A 1014 7.07 -44.63 8.70
CA SER A 1014 7.69 -45.32 7.56
C SER A 1014 8.88 -46.18 7.99
N GLU A 1015 9.02 -47.37 7.40
CA GLU A 1015 10.21 -48.20 7.56
C GLU A 1015 11.26 -47.82 6.50
N LEU A 1016 12.36 -47.19 6.92
CA LEU A 1016 13.47 -46.85 6.04
C LEU A 1016 14.40 -48.05 5.92
N ALA A 1017 14.75 -48.43 4.68
CA ALA A 1017 15.88 -49.31 4.47
C ALA A 1017 17.13 -48.58 4.97
N LYS A 1018 17.83 -49.19 5.94
CA LYS A 1018 18.97 -48.58 6.63
C LYS A 1018 20.06 -48.16 5.63
N GLY A 1019 20.17 -46.85 5.36
CA GLY A 1019 21.46 -46.21 5.11
C GLY A 1019 22.00 -46.03 3.69
N ASP A 1020 21.29 -46.38 2.61
CA ASP A 1020 21.89 -46.26 1.27
C ASP A 1020 21.17 -45.23 0.39
N ALA A 1021 21.63 -43.97 0.44
CA ALA A 1021 21.49 -43.08 -0.70
C ALA A 1021 22.46 -43.59 -1.79
N PHE A 1022 21.93 -44.32 -2.77
CA PHE A 1022 22.75 -44.85 -3.85
C PHE A 1022 23.10 -43.71 -4.81
N LYS A 1023 24.36 -43.25 -4.78
CA LYS A 1023 24.90 -42.38 -5.82
C LYS A 1023 25.30 -43.24 -7.01
N VAL A 1024 24.50 -43.17 -8.06
CA VAL A 1024 24.80 -43.87 -9.31
C VAL A 1024 25.41 -42.87 -10.26
N LEU A 1025 26.68 -43.08 -10.63
CA LEU A 1025 27.30 -42.41 -11.77
C LEU A 1025 26.80 -43.05 -13.06
N ILE A 1026 26.19 -42.25 -13.91
CA ILE A 1026 25.80 -42.66 -15.26
C ILE A 1026 27.01 -42.46 -16.17
N ASN A 1027 27.50 -43.55 -16.76
CA ASN A 1027 28.42 -43.46 -17.89
C ASN A 1027 27.55 -43.41 -19.14
N ARG A 1028 27.51 -42.26 -19.82
CA ARG A 1028 26.75 -42.05 -21.06
C ARG A 1028 27.28 -42.92 -22.20
#